data_AF-A0A369SK43-F1
#
_entry.id   AF-A0A369SK43-F1
#
_cell.length_a   1.000
_cell.length_b   1.000
_cell.length_c   1.000
_cell.angle_alpha   90.00
_cell.angle_beta   90.00
_cell.angle_gamma   90.00
#
_symmetry.space_group_name_H-M   'P 1'
#
loop_
_entity.id
_entity.type
_entity.pdbx_description
1 polymer ?
#
loop_
_entity_poly.entity_id
_entity_poly.type
_entity_poly.pdbx_seq_one_letter_code
_entity_poly.pdbx_strand_id
1 'polypeptide(L)'
;MERLNRNRSYQEELNFIEKINDYSYRIKLGFVPNMKGSNKRISLRSPWLNKVAQQLEVEGLFYADLPLEHLMFEELQHFCSCNDPRETKAFVYSNIFLGLKHPKHLLLCIQLVKDEGTLPIYCLSPCRRNRSYQEELNFIEKINDYSYRIKLGFVPNMKGSNKRISLRSPWLNKVAQQLEVEGLFYADLPLEHLMFEELQHFCSCNGVGGFLPGVKQIGNVAALPGIVGKSIGLPDIHSGYGFAIGNIAAFDVANPKAIVSPGGVGFDINCGVRLIRTNLHERDVNPMKETLAQSLFDHIPVGVGSRGIIPMNARDLDEALEMGMDWSLREGYAWAEDKEHCEEYGRMLQADSNKISLRAKKRGLPQLGTLGAGNHYAEIQAVDEIYDSFAAKSMGINRRGQICIMVHSGSRGLGHQVATDALFNMEKAMIKDGINVNDRQLACARIASDEGQNYLKGMAAAANYAWVNRSSMTFLARQAFAKCFHTTPDDLDMHVIYDVSHNIAKIEEHVVNGKLSTLLVHRKGSTRAFPPHHPLIPVDYQLTGQPVLIGGTMGTCSFVMTGTSQGMSETYGTTCHGAGRALSRAKARRSLNYQEVLDRLNASGISIRVASPKLVMEEAPESYKDVTNVVETCHLAGISKKCFKLRPIAVIKG
;
A
#
# COMPACT_ATOMS: atom_id res chain seq x y z
N MET A 1 -10.13 -14.10 -39.92
CA MET A 1 -11.27 -14.75 -39.26
C MET A 1 -11.52 -16.07 -39.97
N GLU A 2 -11.00 -17.18 -39.42
CA GLU A 2 -11.63 -18.52 -39.44
C GLU A 2 -10.67 -19.53 -38.77
N ARG A 3 -11.22 -20.32 -37.82
CA ARG A 3 -10.57 -21.32 -36.93
C ARG A 3 -9.85 -20.83 -35.65
N LEU A 4 -10.38 -19.80 -35.00
CA LEU A 4 -10.27 -19.67 -33.54
C LEU A 4 -11.62 -20.07 -32.95
N ASN A 5 -11.86 -21.37 -32.73
CA ASN A 5 -12.95 -21.84 -31.86
C ASN A 5 -12.89 -23.35 -31.67
N ARG A 6 -12.30 -23.76 -30.54
CA ARG A 6 -12.84 -24.76 -29.59
C ARG A 6 -11.91 -24.71 -28.37
N ASN A 7 -12.44 -24.36 -27.21
CA ASN A 7 -11.77 -24.66 -25.95
C ASN A 7 -11.71 -26.20 -25.86
N ARG A 8 -10.50 -26.76 -25.78
CA ARG A 8 -10.35 -28.19 -25.49
C ARG A 8 -10.84 -28.42 -24.06
N SER A 9 -11.59 -29.50 -23.87
CA SER A 9 -11.99 -29.97 -22.56
C SER A 9 -10.75 -30.34 -21.73
N TYR A 10 -10.89 -30.36 -20.41
CA TYR A 10 -9.82 -30.76 -19.49
C TYR A 10 -9.23 -32.12 -19.88
N GLN A 11 -10.07 -33.07 -20.28
CA GLN A 11 -9.63 -34.40 -20.70
C GLN A 11 -8.84 -34.39 -22.01
N GLU A 12 -9.16 -33.48 -22.94
CA GLU A 12 -8.42 -33.31 -24.18
C GLU A 12 -7.07 -32.61 -23.97
N GLU A 13 -6.96 -31.73 -22.98
CA GLU A 13 -5.69 -31.09 -22.58
C GLU A 13 -4.74 -32.10 -21.89
N LEU A 14 -5.27 -32.99 -21.05
CA LEU A 14 -4.46 -34.04 -20.38
C LEU A 14 -3.77 -34.99 -21.35
N ASN A 15 -4.32 -35.22 -22.56
CA ASN A 15 -3.70 -36.08 -23.57
C ASN A 15 -2.32 -35.58 -24.05
N PHE A 16 -2.02 -34.30 -23.81
CA PHE A 16 -0.74 -33.69 -24.14
C PHE A 16 0.22 -33.65 -22.95
N ILE A 17 -0.18 -34.14 -21.77
CA ILE A 17 0.65 -34.19 -20.56
C ILE A 17 0.88 -35.65 -20.19
N GLU A 18 2.14 -36.06 -20.12
CA GLU A 18 2.54 -37.43 -19.81
C GLU A 18 3.44 -37.44 -18.57
N LYS A 19 3.06 -38.20 -17.54
CA LYS A 19 3.89 -38.36 -16.33
C LYS A 19 5.07 -39.26 -16.64
N ILE A 20 6.30 -38.77 -16.41
CA ILE A 20 7.54 -39.53 -16.66
C ILE A 20 7.98 -40.27 -15.39
N ASN A 21 7.85 -39.63 -14.22
CA ASN A 21 8.05 -40.23 -12.90
C ASN A 21 7.28 -39.43 -11.84
N ASP A 22 7.44 -39.77 -10.56
CA ASP A 22 6.69 -39.18 -9.44
C ASP A 22 6.75 -37.66 -9.34
N TYR A 23 7.75 -37.03 -9.96
CA TYR A 23 8.00 -35.60 -9.84
C TYR A 23 8.15 -34.87 -11.18
N SER A 24 7.93 -35.55 -12.32
CA SER A 24 8.15 -34.93 -13.64
C SER A 24 7.12 -35.31 -14.69
N TYR A 25 6.82 -34.32 -15.53
CA TYR A 25 5.82 -34.41 -16.60
C TYR A 25 6.41 -33.92 -17.92
N ARG A 26 6.06 -34.61 -19.00
CA ARG A 26 6.33 -34.27 -20.39
C ARG A 26 5.12 -33.56 -20.99
N ILE A 27 5.36 -32.47 -21.70
CA ILE A 27 4.33 -31.80 -22.51
C ILE A 27 4.59 -32.07 -23.98
N LYS A 28 3.67 -32.80 -24.61
CA LYS A 28 3.74 -33.23 -26.01
C LYS A 28 3.54 -32.05 -26.97
N LEU A 29 4.15 -32.16 -28.16
CA LEU A 29 3.98 -31.20 -29.25
C LEU A 29 2.48 -31.04 -29.61
N GLY A 30 2.07 -29.80 -29.93
CA GLY A 30 0.66 -29.48 -30.17
C GLY A 30 -0.15 -29.13 -28.91
N PHE A 31 0.46 -29.10 -27.73
CA PHE A 31 -0.20 -28.57 -26.52
C PHE A 31 -0.64 -27.11 -26.69
N VAL A 32 0.03 -26.31 -27.52
CA VAL A 32 -0.47 -24.97 -27.90
C VAL A 32 -0.31 -24.74 -29.41
N PRO A 33 -1.15 -23.89 -30.05
CA PRO A 33 -1.21 -23.78 -31.52
C PRO A 33 0.12 -23.40 -32.20
N ASN A 34 1.03 -22.76 -31.46
CA ASN A 34 2.33 -22.31 -31.94
C ASN A 34 3.49 -23.25 -31.53
N MET A 35 3.23 -24.32 -30.78
CA MET A 35 4.20 -25.35 -30.43
C MET A 35 4.30 -26.35 -31.58
N LYS A 36 4.87 -25.86 -32.69
CA LYS A 36 5.15 -26.64 -33.90
C LYS A 36 6.65 -26.92 -33.97
N GLY A 37 7.04 -28.15 -34.31
CA GLY A 37 8.42 -28.47 -34.61
C GLY A 37 8.94 -27.55 -35.72
N SER A 38 9.89 -26.67 -35.40
CA SER A 38 10.39 -25.69 -36.36
C SER A 38 11.70 -26.14 -36.98
N ASN A 39 11.66 -26.48 -38.28
CA ASN A 39 12.82 -26.59 -39.17
C ASN A 39 13.44 -25.20 -39.51
N LYS A 40 13.59 -24.29 -38.52
CA LYS A 40 14.21 -22.97 -38.73
C LYS A 40 15.47 -22.83 -37.88
N ARG A 41 16.61 -22.70 -38.57
CA ARG A 41 17.96 -22.51 -38.02
C ARG A 41 18.02 -21.26 -37.13
N ILE A 42 18.16 -21.46 -35.82
CA ILE A 42 18.58 -20.41 -34.88
C ILE A 42 20.11 -20.45 -34.85
N SER A 43 20.76 -19.37 -35.30
CA SER A 43 22.22 -19.21 -35.19
C SER A 43 22.55 -18.57 -33.84
N LEU A 44 23.18 -19.32 -32.95
CA LEU A 44 23.72 -18.84 -31.68
C LEU A 44 25.24 -18.64 -31.77
N ARG A 45 25.78 -17.68 -31.01
CA ARG A 45 27.20 -17.25 -31.08
C ARG A 45 28.23 -18.29 -30.60
N SER A 46 27.79 -19.44 -30.07
CA SER A 46 28.66 -20.53 -29.61
C SER A 46 28.60 -21.72 -30.57
N PRO A 47 29.74 -22.17 -31.13
CA PRO A 47 29.79 -23.34 -32.01
C PRO A 47 29.26 -24.63 -31.36
N TRP A 48 29.39 -24.75 -30.03
CA TRP A 48 28.90 -25.90 -29.27
C TRP A 48 27.37 -25.85 -29.08
N LEU A 49 26.81 -24.66 -28.76
CA LEU A 49 25.36 -24.48 -28.63
C LEU A 49 24.62 -24.66 -29.96
N ASN A 50 25.23 -24.29 -31.09
CA ASN A 50 24.67 -24.58 -32.42
C ASN A 50 24.64 -26.09 -32.71
N LYS A 51 25.60 -26.87 -32.20
CA LYS A 51 25.67 -28.31 -32.40
C LYS A 51 24.63 -29.06 -31.56
N VAL A 52 24.37 -28.58 -30.34
CA VAL A 52 23.32 -29.11 -29.44
C VAL A 52 21.92 -28.75 -29.93
N ALA A 53 21.70 -27.51 -30.40
CA ALA A 53 20.41 -27.07 -30.92
C ALA A 53 20.01 -27.76 -32.25
N GLN A 54 20.98 -28.25 -33.03
CA GLN A 54 20.72 -28.98 -34.29
C GLN A 54 20.30 -30.45 -34.08
N GLN A 55 20.43 -30.99 -32.86
CA GLN A 55 20.13 -32.40 -32.56
C GLN A 55 18.86 -32.61 -31.72
N LEU A 56 18.17 -31.54 -31.31
CA LEU A 56 17.02 -31.62 -30.40
C LEU A 56 15.75 -31.15 -31.11
N GLU A 57 14.89 -32.10 -31.51
CA GLU A 57 13.45 -31.82 -31.65
C GLU A 57 12.87 -31.68 -30.24
N VAL A 58 12.75 -30.44 -29.75
CA VAL A 58 12.50 -30.19 -28.31
C VAL A 58 11.03 -30.41 -27.94
N GLU A 59 10.77 -31.37 -27.04
CA GLU A 59 9.54 -31.48 -26.22
C GLU A 59 9.77 -30.80 -24.86
N GLY A 60 8.72 -30.23 -24.25
CA GLY A 60 8.82 -29.53 -22.96
C GLY A 60 8.84 -30.48 -21.76
N LEU A 61 9.63 -30.16 -20.73
CA LEU A 61 9.72 -30.93 -19.47
C LEU A 61 9.57 -29.98 -18.28
N PHE A 62 8.76 -30.36 -17.29
CA PHE A 62 8.57 -29.62 -16.04
C PHE A 62 8.61 -30.55 -14.82
N TYR A 63 9.04 -30.01 -13.68
CA TYR A 63 9.20 -30.72 -12.40
C TYR A 63 8.27 -30.10 -11.35
N ALA A 64 7.46 -30.93 -10.68
CA ALA A 64 6.53 -30.50 -9.64
C ALA A 64 6.70 -31.40 -8.41
N ASP A 65 6.89 -30.81 -7.22
CA ASP A 65 6.73 -31.56 -5.96
C ASP A 65 5.24 -31.93 -5.77
N LEU A 66 4.96 -33.04 -5.08
CA LEU A 66 3.60 -33.57 -4.81
C LEU A 66 2.55 -32.50 -4.37
N PRO A 67 2.88 -31.48 -3.55
CA PRO A 67 1.92 -30.42 -3.19
C PRO A 67 1.61 -29.43 -4.32
N LEU A 68 2.51 -29.26 -5.29
CA LEU A 68 2.38 -28.36 -6.44
C LEU A 68 1.68 -29.03 -7.64
N GLU A 69 1.72 -30.36 -7.70
CA GLU A 69 1.00 -31.16 -8.69
C GLU A 69 -0.51 -30.85 -8.68
N HIS A 70 -1.10 -30.80 -7.49
CA HIS A 70 -2.53 -30.52 -7.30
C HIS A 70 -2.93 -29.13 -7.81
N LEU A 71 -2.13 -28.10 -7.48
CA LEU A 71 -2.37 -26.71 -7.90
C LEU A 71 -2.30 -26.55 -9.41
N MET A 72 -1.36 -27.24 -10.06
CA MET A 72 -1.21 -27.21 -11.52
C MET A 72 -2.43 -27.81 -12.24
N PHE A 73 -2.92 -28.97 -11.76
CA PHE A 73 -4.08 -29.62 -12.35
C PHE A 73 -5.39 -28.89 -12.04
N GLU A 74 -5.52 -28.27 -10.86
CA GLU A 74 -6.63 -27.37 -10.52
C GLU A 74 -6.65 -26.12 -11.42
N GLU A 75 -5.50 -25.50 -11.70
CA GLU A 75 -5.42 -24.37 -12.63
C GLU A 75 -5.75 -24.77 -14.07
N LEU A 76 -5.33 -25.95 -14.52
CA LEU A 76 -5.68 -26.49 -15.84
C LEU A 76 -7.18 -26.79 -15.93
N GLN A 77 -7.77 -27.35 -14.88
CA GLN A 77 -9.20 -27.61 -14.79
C GLN A 77 -10.02 -26.31 -14.75
N HIS A 78 -9.53 -25.31 -14.02
CA HIS A 78 -10.12 -23.97 -13.99
C HIS A 78 -10.05 -23.31 -15.38
N PHE A 79 -8.92 -23.41 -16.08
CA PHE A 79 -8.74 -22.91 -17.45
C PHE A 79 -9.76 -23.52 -18.43
N CYS A 80 -9.97 -24.83 -18.38
CA CYS A 80 -10.94 -25.52 -19.24
C CYS A 80 -12.41 -25.19 -18.90
N SER A 81 -12.68 -24.65 -17.70
CA SER A 81 -14.02 -24.24 -17.26
C SER A 81 -14.37 -22.78 -17.58
N CYS A 82 -13.39 -21.95 -18.00
CA CYS A 82 -13.60 -20.53 -18.30
C CYS A 82 -14.01 -20.29 -19.77
N ASN A 83 -15.09 -19.53 -19.98
CA ASN A 83 -15.65 -19.20 -21.31
C ASN A 83 -15.14 -17.87 -21.92
N ASP A 84 -14.13 -17.21 -21.34
CA ASP A 84 -13.53 -15.98 -21.92
C ASP A 84 -12.13 -16.24 -22.53
N PRO A 85 -11.97 -16.15 -23.87
CA PRO A 85 -10.72 -16.52 -24.54
C PRO A 85 -9.54 -15.54 -24.38
N ARG A 86 -9.71 -14.37 -23.75
CA ARG A 86 -8.71 -13.27 -23.83
C ARG A 86 -7.92 -12.95 -22.56
N GLU A 87 -8.45 -13.17 -21.35
CA GLU A 87 -7.70 -12.90 -20.11
C GLU A 87 -6.87 -14.10 -19.62
N THR A 88 -7.31 -15.33 -19.88
CA THR A 88 -6.70 -16.53 -19.26
C THR A 88 -5.45 -17.03 -19.99
N LYS A 89 -5.30 -16.72 -21.29
CA LYS A 89 -4.13 -17.14 -22.10
C LYS A 89 -2.86 -16.33 -21.83
N ALA A 90 -2.92 -15.24 -21.08
CA ALA A 90 -1.72 -14.51 -20.68
C ALA A 90 -1.17 -14.97 -19.33
N PHE A 91 -2.03 -15.46 -18.43
CA PHE A 91 -1.69 -15.71 -17.03
C PHE A 91 -0.99 -17.06 -16.83
N VAL A 92 -1.55 -18.17 -17.34
CA VAL A 92 -0.90 -19.51 -17.30
C VAL A 92 0.38 -19.53 -18.14
N TYR A 93 0.37 -18.84 -19.29
CA TYR A 93 1.53 -18.76 -20.18
C TYR A 93 2.69 -17.94 -19.59
N SER A 94 2.40 -17.00 -18.68
CA SER A 94 3.45 -16.29 -17.97
C SER A 94 4.18 -17.21 -16.99
N ASN A 95 3.48 -18.09 -16.26
CA ASN A 95 4.11 -18.98 -15.29
C ASN A 95 4.87 -20.15 -15.93
N ILE A 96 4.45 -20.61 -17.12
CA ILE A 96 5.14 -21.71 -17.84
C ILE A 96 6.36 -21.20 -18.66
N PHE A 97 6.34 -19.96 -19.19
CA PHE A 97 7.44 -19.42 -20.03
C PHE A 97 8.34 -18.36 -19.37
N LEU A 98 8.00 -17.78 -18.21
CA LEU A 98 8.86 -16.79 -17.53
C LEU A 98 10.18 -17.36 -17.00
N GLY A 99 10.37 -18.68 -17.02
CA GLY A 99 11.68 -19.28 -16.76
C GLY A 99 12.75 -18.86 -17.77
N LEU A 100 12.42 -18.65 -19.04
CA LEU A 100 13.43 -18.66 -20.12
C LEU A 100 14.14 -17.30 -20.41
N LYS A 101 13.93 -16.25 -19.62
CA LYS A 101 14.50 -14.91 -19.93
C LYS A 101 15.48 -14.27 -18.93
N HIS A 102 15.88 -14.94 -17.85
CA HIS A 102 17.03 -14.47 -17.05
C HIS A 102 17.86 -15.61 -16.41
N PRO A 103 19.22 -15.57 -16.44
CA PRO A 103 20.08 -16.73 -16.13
C PRO A 103 20.20 -17.10 -14.64
N LYS A 104 19.45 -16.48 -13.73
CA LYS A 104 19.65 -16.64 -12.28
C LYS A 104 18.63 -17.54 -11.58
N HIS A 105 17.61 -18.01 -12.28
CA HIS A 105 16.57 -18.89 -11.70
C HIS A 105 16.17 -20.06 -12.60
N LEU A 106 17.04 -20.49 -13.51
CA LEU A 106 16.79 -21.70 -14.30
C LEU A 106 17.69 -22.83 -13.78
N LEU A 107 17.13 -23.77 -13.03
CA LEU A 107 17.66 -25.13 -13.03
C LEU A 107 17.30 -25.73 -14.39
N LEU A 108 18.20 -25.58 -15.36
CA LEU A 108 18.14 -26.33 -16.61
C LEU A 108 18.95 -27.61 -16.41
N CYS A 109 18.29 -28.72 -16.08
CA CYS A 109 18.92 -30.04 -16.10
C CYS A 109 18.79 -30.62 -17.51
N ILE A 110 19.88 -30.63 -18.28
CA ILE A 110 19.94 -31.36 -19.55
C ILE A 110 20.27 -32.82 -19.21
N GLN A 111 19.30 -33.72 -19.38
CA GLN A 111 19.56 -35.15 -19.35
C GLN A 111 19.92 -35.59 -20.77
N LEU A 112 21.19 -35.93 -20.99
CA LEU A 112 21.61 -36.59 -22.22
C LEU A 112 21.12 -38.04 -22.15
N VAL A 113 20.07 -38.37 -22.91
CA VAL A 113 19.74 -39.77 -23.19
C VAL A 113 20.56 -40.16 -24.41
N LYS A 114 21.65 -40.90 -24.17
CA LYS A 114 22.15 -41.85 -25.15
C LYS A 114 21.86 -43.23 -24.59
N ASP A 115 21.37 -44.11 -25.46
CA ASP A 115 21.23 -45.52 -25.16
C ASP A 115 22.52 -46.03 -24.50
N GLU A 116 22.35 -46.70 -23.36
CA GLU A 116 23.37 -47.27 -22.49
C GLU A 116 24.14 -46.30 -21.57
N GLY A 117 23.65 -46.16 -20.33
CA GLY A 117 24.45 -45.73 -19.17
C GLY A 117 24.08 -44.35 -18.60
N THR A 118 23.48 -44.35 -17.42
CA THR A 118 23.19 -43.17 -16.59
C THR A 118 24.47 -42.43 -16.18
N LEU A 119 24.63 -41.18 -16.61
CA LEU A 119 25.66 -40.26 -16.10
C LEU A 119 25.08 -39.31 -15.03
N PRO A 120 25.87 -38.92 -14.00
CA PRO A 120 25.39 -38.09 -12.90
C PRO A 120 25.17 -36.63 -13.30
N ILE A 121 24.15 -36.02 -12.68
CA ILE A 121 23.72 -34.63 -12.84
C ILE A 121 24.73 -33.70 -12.15
N TYR A 122 25.30 -32.74 -12.86
CA TYR A 122 26.08 -31.64 -12.27
C TYR A 122 25.27 -30.34 -12.27
N CYS A 123 24.95 -29.84 -11.07
CA CYS A 123 24.31 -28.53 -10.88
C CYS A 123 25.39 -27.45 -10.66
N LEU A 124 25.47 -26.45 -11.53
CA LEU A 124 26.41 -25.33 -11.43
C LEU A 124 25.68 -24.03 -11.08
N SER A 125 25.24 -23.87 -9.82
CA SER A 125 25.12 -22.54 -9.17
C SER A 125 25.01 -22.67 -7.65
N PRO A 126 25.67 -21.81 -6.85
CA PRO A 126 25.49 -21.81 -5.41
C PRO A 126 24.21 -21.05 -5.04
N CYS A 127 23.12 -21.79 -4.78
CA CYS A 127 21.96 -21.23 -4.07
C CYS A 127 22.41 -20.80 -2.67
N ARG A 128 22.40 -19.48 -2.38
CA ARG A 128 22.53 -19.02 -1.00
C ARG A 128 21.33 -19.56 -0.22
N ARG A 129 21.59 -20.43 0.76
CA ARG A 129 20.58 -20.94 1.69
C ARG A 129 19.89 -19.74 2.36
N ASN A 130 18.55 -19.70 2.33
CA ASN A 130 17.80 -18.74 3.13
C ASN A 130 18.04 -19.03 4.61
N ARG A 131 18.22 -17.98 5.42
CA ARG A 131 18.42 -18.14 6.87
C ARG A 131 17.18 -18.74 7.50
N SER A 132 17.40 -19.60 8.50
CA SER A 132 16.35 -20.11 9.38
C SER A 132 15.76 -19.00 10.24
N TYR A 133 14.57 -19.22 10.78
CA TYR A 133 13.90 -18.28 11.67
C TYR A 133 14.77 -17.87 12.87
N GLN A 134 15.49 -18.82 13.48
CA GLN A 134 16.39 -18.53 14.60
C GLN A 134 17.57 -17.65 14.20
N GLU A 135 18.12 -17.85 12.99
CA GLU A 135 19.19 -17.00 12.46
C GLU A 135 18.68 -15.60 12.11
N GLU A 136 17.42 -15.45 11.68
CA GLU A 136 16.78 -14.15 11.46
C GLU A 136 16.60 -13.37 12.77
N LEU A 137 16.15 -14.04 13.84
CA LEU A 137 15.95 -13.43 15.16
C LEU A 137 17.23 -12.81 15.75
N ASN A 138 18.41 -13.33 15.42
CA ASN A 138 19.68 -12.77 15.90
C ASN A 138 19.91 -11.31 15.46
N PHE A 139 19.21 -10.86 14.42
CA PHE A 139 19.26 -9.49 13.92
C PHE A 139 18.16 -8.59 14.50
N ILE A 140 17.23 -9.12 15.29
CA ILE A 140 16.12 -8.37 15.89
C ILE A 140 16.37 -8.30 17.40
N GLU A 141 16.31 -7.10 17.95
CA GLU A 141 16.58 -6.86 19.37
C GLU A 141 15.48 -6.00 19.98
N LYS A 142 14.87 -6.48 21.05
CA LYS A 142 13.89 -5.71 21.82
C LYS A 142 14.62 -4.59 22.57
N ILE A 143 14.20 -3.35 22.37
CA ILE A 143 14.79 -2.17 23.03
C ILE A 143 14.04 -1.89 24.33
N ASN A 144 12.72 -1.93 24.28
CA ASN A 144 11.79 -1.75 25.40
C ASN A 144 10.49 -2.51 25.10
N ASP A 145 9.47 -2.32 25.93
CA ASP A 145 8.21 -3.10 25.87
C ASP A 145 7.41 -2.93 24.57
N TYR A 146 7.69 -1.88 23.80
CA TYR A 146 6.93 -1.49 22.61
C TYR A 146 7.78 -1.23 21.37
N SER A 147 9.10 -1.49 21.40
CA SER A 147 9.97 -1.22 20.25
C SER A 147 11.13 -2.20 20.08
N TYR A 148 11.49 -2.40 18.81
CA TYR A 148 12.45 -3.38 18.35
C TYR A 148 13.41 -2.78 17.34
N ARG A 149 14.69 -3.06 17.49
CA ARG A 149 15.77 -2.71 16.55
C ARG A 149 16.01 -3.84 15.57
N ILE A 150 16.15 -3.50 14.28
CA ILE A 150 16.68 -4.38 13.24
C ILE A 150 18.13 -3.99 12.96
N LYS A 151 19.04 -4.89 13.29
CA LYS A 151 20.48 -4.71 13.18
C LYS A 151 20.94 -4.72 11.72
N LEU A 152 22.05 -4.05 11.48
CA LEU A 152 22.78 -4.10 10.22
C LEU A 152 23.12 -5.55 9.84
N GLY A 153 23.12 -5.84 8.53
CA GLY A 153 23.30 -7.18 8.00
C GLY A 153 22.02 -8.03 7.98
N PHE A 154 20.88 -7.49 8.40
CA PHE A 154 19.61 -8.21 8.32
C PHE A 154 19.18 -8.49 6.88
N VAL A 155 19.58 -7.68 5.91
CA VAL A 155 19.38 -7.97 4.48
C VAL A 155 20.68 -7.68 3.72
N PRO A 156 20.91 -8.29 2.53
CA PRO A 156 22.22 -8.27 1.87
C PRO A 156 22.80 -6.86 1.63
N ASN A 157 21.96 -5.89 1.28
CA ASN A 157 22.38 -4.51 1.02
C ASN A 157 22.34 -3.60 2.27
N MET A 158 21.86 -4.08 3.42
CA MET A 158 21.88 -3.34 4.69
C MET A 158 23.25 -3.56 5.34
N LYS A 159 24.28 -2.89 4.82
CA LYS A 159 25.67 -3.15 5.22
C LYS A 159 25.97 -2.49 6.57
N GLY A 160 26.55 -3.28 7.47
CA GLY A 160 27.27 -2.79 8.65
C GLY A 160 28.78 -2.91 8.43
N SER A 161 29.54 -2.05 9.10
CA SER A 161 30.95 -1.77 8.80
C SER A 161 31.86 -2.85 9.38
N ASN A 162 31.71 -4.10 8.95
CA ASN A 162 32.63 -5.16 9.34
C ASN A 162 33.97 -5.13 8.58
N LYS A 163 34.27 -4.06 7.84
CA LYS A 163 35.63 -3.72 7.43
C LYS A 163 35.86 -2.22 7.57
N ARG A 164 36.66 -1.80 8.56
CA ARG A 164 37.50 -0.61 8.44
C ARG A 164 38.43 -0.82 7.24
N ILE A 165 37.95 -0.56 6.03
CA ILE A 165 38.85 -0.25 4.93
C ILE A 165 39.27 1.19 5.20
N SER A 166 40.40 1.35 5.90
CA SER A 166 41.13 2.61 5.95
C SER A 166 41.58 2.95 4.52
N LEU A 167 40.70 3.55 3.73
CA LEU A 167 41.10 4.16 2.47
C LEU A 167 41.97 5.37 2.83
N ARG A 168 43.19 5.43 2.26
CA ARG A 168 44.20 6.46 2.56
C ARG A 168 43.74 7.91 2.27
N SER A 169 42.60 8.09 1.62
CA SER A 169 42.01 9.41 1.35
C SER A 169 40.81 9.69 2.26
N PRO A 170 40.86 10.76 3.09
CA PRO A 170 39.71 11.23 3.86
C PRO A 170 38.49 11.55 2.98
N TRP A 171 38.71 11.94 1.72
CA TRP A 171 37.66 12.23 0.76
C TRP A 171 36.96 10.95 0.26
N LEU A 172 37.72 9.87 0.01
CA LEU A 172 37.15 8.57 -0.38
C LEU A 172 36.34 7.92 0.75
N ASN A 173 36.74 8.10 2.01
CA ASN A 173 35.91 7.69 3.17
C ASN A 173 34.60 8.50 3.25
N LYS A 174 34.62 9.78 2.86
CA LYS A 174 33.43 10.64 2.78
C LYS A 174 32.47 10.24 1.65
N VAL A 175 32.99 9.65 0.56
CA VAL A 175 32.20 9.17 -0.59
C VAL A 175 31.65 7.76 -0.38
N ALA A 176 32.33 6.92 0.42
CA ALA A 176 31.99 5.52 0.67
C ALA A 176 31.01 5.27 1.83
N GLN A 177 30.67 6.29 2.64
CA GLN A 177 29.63 6.18 3.66
C GLN A 177 28.24 6.15 3.01
N GLN A 178 27.79 4.96 2.58
CA GLN A 178 26.38 4.62 2.83
C GLN A 178 26.25 4.67 4.36
N LEU A 179 25.53 5.65 4.89
CA LEU A 179 25.21 5.66 6.32
C LEU A 179 24.54 4.33 6.63
N GLU A 180 25.11 3.61 7.58
CA GLU A 180 24.62 2.31 8.00
C GLU A 180 23.35 2.55 8.80
N VAL A 181 22.22 2.48 8.11
CA VAL A 181 20.92 2.79 8.70
C VAL A 181 20.29 1.52 9.24
N GLU A 182 19.93 1.56 10.52
CA GLU A 182 19.21 0.49 11.20
C GLU A 182 17.71 0.56 10.88
N GLY A 183 17.02 -0.56 11.07
CA GLY A 183 15.56 -0.57 11.12
C GLY A 183 15.07 -0.41 12.56
N LEU A 184 13.88 0.14 12.72
CA LEU A 184 13.15 0.23 13.97
C LEU A 184 11.71 -0.16 13.68
N PHE A 185 11.07 -0.92 14.57
CA PHE A 185 9.62 -1.03 14.54
C PHE A 185 9.01 -0.99 15.93
N TYR A 186 7.80 -0.45 16.01
CA TYR A 186 7.01 -0.38 17.22
C TYR A 186 6.00 -1.53 17.21
N ALA A 187 5.97 -2.32 18.28
CA ALA A 187 4.99 -3.36 18.52
C ALA A 187 5.03 -3.70 20.02
N ASP A 188 3.87 -3.68 20.68
CA ASP A 188 3.71 -4.18 22.04
C ASP A 188 3.45 -5.70 22.07
N LEU A 189 3.28 -6.28 23.26
CA LEU A 189 3.02 -7.71 23.43
C LEU A 189 1.79 -8.22 22.62
N PRO A 190 0.63 -7.53 22.61
CA PRO A 190 -0.48 -7.90 21.73
C PRO A 190 -0.15 -7.94 20.24
N LEU A 191 0.75 -7.08 19.75
CA LEU A 191 1.04 -6.95 18.32
C LEU A 191 2.29 -7.72 17.86
N GLU A 192 3.21 -8.05 18.77
CA GLU A 192 4.50 -8.65 18.41
C GLU A 192 4.35 -10.01 17.72
N HIS A 193 3.40 -10.84 18.16
CA HIS A 193 3.19 -12.17 17.62
C HIS A 193 2.85 -12.13 16.11
N LEU A 194 2.06 -11.15 15.67
CA LEU A 194 1.71 -10.96 14.25
C LEU A 194 2.94 -10.70 13.38
N MET A 195 3.91 -9.94 13.91
CA MET A 195 5.15 -9.62 13.21
C MET A 195 6.07 -10.84 13.08
N PHE A 196 6.17 -11.61 14.15
CA PHE A 196 7.03 -12.79 14.21
C PHE A 196 6.45 -13.99 13.48
N GLU A 197 5.13 -14.19 13.50
CA GLU A 197 4.44 -15.22 12.71
C GLU A 197 4.65 -15.02 11.20
N GLU A 198 4.57 -13.78 10.72
CA GLU A 198 4.83 -13.47 9.31
C GLU A 198 6.27 -13.84 8.91
N LEU A 199 7.24 -13.50 9.76
CA LEU A 199 8.64 -13.85 9.55
C LEU A 199 8.89 -15.35 9.63
N GLN A 200 8.28 -16.04 10.59
CA GLN A 200 8.38 -17.48 10.77
C GLN A 200 7.81 -18.23 9.56
N HIS A 201 6.63 -17.82 9.09
CA HIS A 201 5.99 -18.39 7.91
C HIS A 201 6.89 -18.26 6.68
N PHE A 202 7.46 -17.07 6.45
CA PHE A 202 8.40 -16.85 5.35
C PHE A 202 9.62 -17.77 5.41
N CYS A 203 10.20 -17.96 6.60
CA CYS A 203 11.34 -18.86 6.78
C CYS A 203 10.95 -20.33 6.54
N SER A 204 9.75 -20.74 6.98
CA SER A 204 9.27 -22.12 6.83
C SER A 204 9.00 -22.52 5.38
N CYS A 205 8.55 -21.57 4.55
CA CYS A 205 8.28 -21.79 3.13
C CYS A 205 9.53 -21.58 2.25
N ASN A 206 10.73 -21.46 2.83
CA ASN A 206 11.96 -21.08 2.13
C ASN A 206 11.82 -19.80 1.27
N GLY A 207 10.93 -18.88 1.66
CA GLY A 207 10.61 -17.67 0.90
C GLY A 207 9.78 -17.88 -0.38
N VAL A 208 9.18 -19.07 -0.55
CA VAL A 208 8.30 -19.38 -1.68
C VAL A 208 6.84 -19.14 -1.29
N GLY A 209 6.16 -18.26 -2.02
CA GLY A 209 4.76 -17.90 -1.80
C GLY A 209 4.56 -16.75 -0.81
N GLY A 210 3.66 -15.82 -1.13
CA GLY A 210 3.32 -14.67 -0.28
C GLY A 210 4.16 -13.40 -0.51
N PHE A 211 3.81 -12.33 0.22
CA PHE A 211 4.59 -11.09 0.24
C PHE A 211 5.79 -11.23 1.19
N LEU A 212 6.83 -10.43 0.96
CA LEU A 212 7.97 -10.35 1.86
C LEU A 212 7.52 -9.76 3.21
N PRO A 213 7.86 -10.39 4.37
CA PRO A 213 7.41 -9.92 5.67
C PRO A 213 7.71 -8.43 5.94
N GLY A 214 6.84 -7.75 6.68
CA GLY A 214 7.00 -6.33 7.01
C GLY A 214 8.36 -6.03 7.64
N VAL A 215 8.83 -6.89 8.54
CA VAL A 215 10.17 -6.78 9.17
C VAL A 215 11.30 -6.79 8.12
N LYS A 216 11.21 -7.70 7.14
CA LYS A 216 12.17 -7.78 6.02
C LYS A 216 12.11 -6.55 5.12
N GLN A 217 10.91 -6.02 4.89
CA GLN A 217 10.70 -4.81 4.11
C GLN A 217 11.31 -3.57 4.81
N ILE A 218 11.19 -3.44 6.13
CA ILE A 218 11.89 -2.38 6.89
C ILE A 218 13.39 -2.44 6.64
N GLY A 219 14.00 -3.63 6.74
CA GLY A 219 15.43 -3.82 6.46
C GLY A 219 15.81 -3.50 5.01
N ASN A 220 14.96 -3.85 4.04
CA ASN A 220 15.18 -3.50 2.64
C ASN A 220 15.12 -1.98 2.40
N VAL A 221 14.22 -1.27 3.07
CA VAL A 221 14.12 0.19 3.02
C VAL A 221 15.33 0.84 3.70
N ALA A 222 15.80 0.28 4.82
CA ALA A 222 17.02 0.72 5.49
C ALA A 222 18.28 0.62 4.60
N ALA A 223 18.24 -0.23 3.56
CA ALA A 223 19.33 -0.38 2.60
C ALA A 223 19.27 0.61 1.41
N LEU A 224 18.25 1.48 1.33
CA LEU A 224 18.08 2.39 0.21
C LEU A 224 19.14 3.51 0.18
N PRO A 225 19.59 3.95 -1.01
CA PRO A 225 20.59 5.01 -1.10
C PRO A 225 20.11 6.33 -0.51
N GLY A 226 20.93 6.93 0.35
CA GLY A 226 20.69 8.26 0.90
C GLY A 226 19.58 8.34 1.96
N ILE A 227 19.12 7.20 2.49
CA ILE A 227 18.23 7.18 3.65
C ILE A 227 18.93 7.78 4.87
N VAL A 228 18.15 8.47 5.70
CA VAL A 228 18.59 9.20 6.87
C VAL A 228 17.98 8.60 8.13
N GLY A 229 18.77 8.53 9.21
CA GLY A 229 18.34 8.07 10.52
C GLY A 229 18.00 6.58 10.55
N LYS A 230 16.71 6.23 10.43
CA LYS A 230 16.16 4.88 10.56
C LYS A 230 15.07 4.62 9.50
N SER A 231 14.91 3.36 9.10
CA SER A 231 13.67 2.88 8.48
C SER A 231 12.72 2.46 9.60
N ILE A 232 11.53 3.06 9.69
CA ILE A 232 10.67 2.94 10.87
C ILE A 232 9.35 2.25 10.50
N GLY A 233 9.00 1.17 11.19
CA GLY A 233 7.68 0.52 11.13
C GLY A 233 6.81 0.91 12.31
N LEU A 234 5.61 1.41 12.06
CA LEU A 234 4.63 1.73 13.09
C LEU A 234 3.82 0.47 13.50
N PRO A 235 3.03 0.50 14.59
CA PRO A 235 2.39 -0.70 15.13
C PRO A 235 1.38 -1.38 14.20
N ASP A 236 0.83 -0.62 13.25
CA ASP A 236 -0.03 -1.11 12.17
C ASP A 236 0.73 -1.73 10.99
N ILE A 237 2.05 -1.91 11.10
CA ILE A 237 2.89 -2.37 9.99
C ILE A 237 2.50 -3.75 9.48
N HIS A 238 2.47 -3.91 8.16
CA HIS A 238 2.25 -5.21 7.50
C HIS A 238 2.82 -5.18 6.08
N SER A 239 2.99 -6.38 5.49
CA SER A 239 3.48 -6.55 4.12
C SER A 239 2.83 -5.59 3.10
N GLY A 240 3.66 -4.90 2.33
CA GLY A 240 3.25 -4.01 1.25
C GLY A 240 4.01 -4.26 -0.07
N TYR A 241 3.89 -3.33 -1.02
CA TYR A 241 4.69 -3.33 -2.25
C TYR A 241 6.01 -2.58 -2.05
N GLY A 242 7.14 -3.30 -1.96
CA GLY A 242 8.47 -2.74 -1.70
C GLY A 242 8.64 -2.26 -0.27
N PHE A 243 8.01 -1.14 0.07
CA PHE A 243 7.85 -0.69 1.45
C PHE A 243 6.67 -1.42 2.09
N ALA A 244 6.79 -1.74 3.37
CA ALA A 244 5.66 -2.17 4.18
C ALA A 244 4.65 -1.02 4.31
N ILE A 245 3.36 -1.36 4.47
CA ILE A 245 2.36 -0.39 4.93
C ILE A 245 2.60 -0.18 6.42
N GLY A 246 2.53 1.05 6.93
CA GLY A 246 3.02 1.43 8.27
C GLY A 246 4.49 1.87 8.29
N ASN A 247 5.18 1.93 7.15
CA ASN A 247 6.60 2.25 7.09
C ASN A 247 6.85 3.73 6.77
N ILE A 248 7.92 4.27 7.38
CA ILE A 248 8.41 5.63 7.21
C ILE A 248 9.89 5.57 6.86
N ALA A 249 10.31 6.39 5.90
CA ALA A 249 11.71 6.63 5.61
C ALA A 249 11.92 8.09 5.19
N ALA A 250 13.05 8.66 5.59
CA ALA A 250 13.41 10.02 5.23
C ALA A 250 14.71 10.05 4.42
N PHE A 251 14.78 10.92 3.42
CA PHE A 251 15.93 11.06 2.53
C PHE A 251 16.35 12.53 2.44
N ASP A 252 17.64 12.83 2.66
CA ASP A 252 18.15 14.21 2.61
C ASP A 252 18.13 14.73 1.18
N VAL A 253 17.35 15.78 0.91
CA VAL A 253 17.20 16.37 -0.43
C VAL A 253 18.52 16.92 -0.97
N ALA A 254 19.43 17.36 -0.09
CA ALA A 254 20.74 17.86 -0.48
C ALA A 254 21.72 16.72 -0.86
N ASN A 255 21.42 15.47 -0.50
CA ASN A 255 22.25 14.33 -0.84
C ASN A 255 21.98 13.90 -2.30
N PRO A 256 22.96 13.97 -3.22
CA PRO A 256 22.75 13.57 -4.61
C PRO A 256 22.44 12.07 -4.79
N LYS A 257 22.70 11.25 -3.75
CA LYS A 257 22.34 9.84 -3.71
C LYS A 257 20.94 9.59 -3.13
N ALA A 258 20.27 10.58 -2.56
CA ALA A 258 18.91 10.40 -2.04
C ALA A 258 17.92 10.05 -3.14
N ILE A 259 16.94 9.22 -2.80
CA ILE A 259 15.97 8.68 -3.75
C ILE A 259 14.55 9.09 -3.41
N VAL A 260 13.68 8.95 -4.40
CA VAL A 260 12.23 8.91 -4.24
C VAL A 260 11.73 7.57 -4.78
N SER A 261 10.83 6.91 -4.04
CA SER A 261 10.22 5.64 -4.46
C SER A 261 8.68 5.73 -4.41
N PRO A 262 7.97 5.41 -5.50
CA PRO A 262 6.52 5.25 -5.50
C PRO A 262 6.07 4.13 -4.56
N GLY A 263 6.90 3.09 -4.40
CA GLY A 263 6.66 2.01 -3.45
C GLY A 263 6.59 2.49 -2.00
N GLY A 264 7.29 3.58 -1.65
CA GLY A 264 7.28 4.22 -0.33
C GLY A 264 6.18 5.26 -0.11
N VAL A 265 5.40 5.58 -1.15
CA VAL A 265 4.18 6.38 -1.04
C VAL A 265 2.95 5.48 -1.05
N GLY A 266 2.95 4.46 -1.92
CA GLY A 266 1.79 3.61 -2.19
C GLY A 266 1.09 3.98 -3.49
N PHE A 267 0.26 3.06 -3.97
CA PHE A 267 -0.47 3.24 -5.23
C PHE A 267 -1.61 4.27 -5.10
N ASP A 268 -2.35 4.23 -4.00
CA ASP A 268 -3.38 5.23 -3.73
C ASP A 268 -2.74 6.46 -3.06
N ILE A 269 -2.16 7.32 -3.91
CA ILE A 269 -1.49 8.56 -3.51
C ILE A 269 -2.50 9.46 -2.78
N ASN A 270 -2.10 10.01 -1.64
CA ASN A 270 -2.95 10.77 -0.73
C ASN A 270 -4.27 10.06 -0.41
N CYS A 271 -4.27 8.72 -0.32
CA CYS A 271 -5.25 8.05 0.52
C CYS A 271 -5.14 8.66 1.92
N GLY A 272 -6.28 9.01 2.50
CA GLY A 272 -6.33 9.82 3.71
C GLY A 272 -7.72 9.86 4.29
N VAL A 273 -7.82 10.50 5.45
CA VAL A 273 -9.03 10.56 6.25
C VAL A 273 -9.39 12.02 6.50
N ARG A 274 -10.68 12.33 6.43
CA ARG A 274 -11.26 13.61 6.84
C ARG A 274 -12.32 13.36 7.89
N LEU A 275 -12.33 14.17 8.94
CA LEU A 275 -13.33 14.11 10.02
C LEU A 275 -14.14 15.41 10.04
N ILE A 276 -15.46 15.28 10.08
CA ILE A 276 -16.42 16.38 10.13
C ILE A 276 -17.19 16.25 11.45
N ARG A 277 -17.28 17.32 12.23
CA ARG A 277 -18.09 17.36 13.46
C ARG A 277 -19.51 17.79 13.15
N THR A 278 -20.42 17.59 14.10
CA THR A 278 -21.77 18.18 14.09
C THR A 278 -22.14 18.62 15.50
N ASN A 279 -23.20 19.41 15.64
CA ASN A 279 -23.81 19.71 16.95
C ASN A 279 -24.80 18.61 17.42
N LEU A 280 -25.06 17.60 16.58
CA LEU A 280 -25.97 16.49 16.84
C LEU A 280 -25.42 15.53 17.89
N HIS A 281 -26.34 14.84 18.56
CA HIS A 281 -26.06 13.78 19.51
C HIS A 281 -26.68 12.45 19.05
N GLU A 282 -26.21 11.31 19.57
CA GLU A 282 -26.74 9.97 19.25
C GLU A 282 -28.27 9.87 19.32
N ARG A 283 -28.89 10.57 20.27
CA ARG A 283 -30.36 10.57 20.44
C ARG A 283 -31.10 11.22 19.27
N ASP A 284 -30.44 12.14 18.56
CA ASP A 284 -31.00 12.86 17.43
C ASP A 284 -30.88 12.03 16.15
N VAL A 285 -29.81 11.22 16.03
CA VAL A 285 -29.55 10.37 14.86
C VAL A 285 -30.23 9.01 14.96
N ASN A 286 -30.28 8.39 16.15
CA ASN A 286 -30.78 7.02 16.33
C ASN A 286 -32.18 6.76 15.71
N PRO A 287 -33.18 7.66 15.86
CA PRO A 287 -34.51 7.45 15.27
C PRO A 287 -34.53 7.39 13.74
N MET A 288 -33.52 7.99 13.09
CA MET A 288 -33.46 8.14 11.63
C MET A 288 -32.17 7.57 11.03
N LYS A 289 -31.44 6.75 11.79
CA LYS A 289 -30.12 6.21 11.45
C LYS A 289 -30.12 5.48 10.11
N GLU A 290 -31.11 4.62 9.88
CA GLU A 290 -31.24 3.87 8.61
C GLU A 290 -31.51 4.78 7.41
N THR A 291 -32.34 5.81 7.60
CA THR A 291 -32.67 6.79 6.58
C THR A 291 -31.47 7.68 6.26
N LEU A 292 -30.71 8.09 7.28
CA LEU A 292 -29.51 8.90 7.12
C LEU A 292 -28.37 8.11 6.45
N ALA A 293 -28.17 6.85 6.84
CA ALA A 293 -27.23 5.94 6.18
C ALA A 293 -27.59 5.74 4.70
N GLN A 294 -28.88 5.55 4.39
CA GLN A 294 -29.34 5.47 3.00
C GLN A 294 -29.14 6.79 2.26
N SER A 295 -29.47 7.93 2.88
CA SER A 295 -29.30 9.25 2.28
C SER A 295 -27.84 9.51 1.91
N LEU A 296 -26.89 9.24 2.82
CA LEU A 296 -25.47 9.36 2.50
C LEU A 296 -25.04 8.41 1.37
N PHE A 297 -25.54 7.16 1.35
CA PHE A 297 -25.25 6.19 0.28
C PHE A 297 -25.78 6.66 -1.09
N ASP A 298 -26.94 7.32 -1.12
CA ASP A 298 -27.54 7.85 -2.33
C ASP A 298 -26.80 9.10 -2.85
N HIS A 299 -26.25 9.92 -1.95
CA HIS A 299 -25.52 11.15 -2.31
C HIS A 299 -24.05 10.91 -2.64
N ILE A 300 -23.38 9.96 -1.98
CA ILE A 300 -21.96 9.67 -2.18
C ILE A 300 -21.83 8.44 -3.09
N PRO A 301 -21.39 8.59 -4.35
CA PRO A 301 -21.20 7.44 -5.22
C PRO A 301 -20.11 6.51 -4.68
N VAL A 302 -20.46 5.24 -4.54
CA VAL A 302 -19.59 4.19 -4.00
C VAL A 302 -19.35 3.08 -5.01
N GLY A 303 -18.22 2.37 -4.88
CA GLY A 303 -17.94 1.15 -5.63
C GLY A 303 -17.04 1.31 -6.85
N VAL A 304 -16.63 0.17 -7.42
CA VAL A 304 -15.73 0.11 -8.58
C VAL A 304 -16.47 0.54 -9.85
N GLY A 305 -15.94 1.55 -10.54
CA GLY A 305 -16.51 2.04 -11.81
C GLY A 305 -17.62 3.09 -11.67
N SER A 306 -18.01 3.41 -10.43
CA SER A 306 -18.95 4.49 -10.13
C SER A 306 -18.42 5.83 -10.57
N ARG A 307 -19.36 6.72 -10.92
CA ARG A 307 -19.05 8.05 -11.46
C ARG A 307 -19.40 9.14 -10.46
N GLY A 308 -18.57 10.18 -10.44
CA GLY A 308 -18.84 11.42 -9.72
C GLY A 308 -20.11 12.10 -10.20
N ILE A 309 -20.81 12.74 -9.28
CA ILE A 309 -21.97 13.59 -9.62
C ILE A 309 -21.59 15.05 -9.81
N ILE A 310 -20.39 15.45 -9.36
CA ILE A 310 -19.87 16.80 -9.57
C ILE A 310 -19.48 16.94 -11.05
N PRO A 311 -20.04 17.93 -11.78
CA PRO A 311 -19.69 18.19 -13.16
C PRO A 311 -18.19 18.45 -13.30
N MET A 312 -17.54 17.69 -14.19
CA MET A 312 -16.09 17.72 -14.33
C MET A 312 -15.73 17.39 -15.78
N ASN A 313 -15.16 18.36 -16.49
CA ASN A 313 -14.60 18.17 -17.82
C ASN A 313 -13.05 18.06 -17.76
N ALA A 314 -12.40 17.86 -18.91
CA ALA A 314 -10.95 17.69 -18.95
C ALA A 314 -10.16 18.91 -18.47
N ARG A 315 -10.64 20.13 -18.75
CA ARG A 315 -10.03 21.37 -18.28
C ARG A 315 -10.21 21.52 -16.78
N ASP A 316 -11.41 21.28 -16.27
CA ASP A 316 -11.72 21.35 -14.84
C ASP A 316 -10.81 20.39 -14.05
N LEU A 317 -10.54 19.20 -14.61
CA LEU A 317 -9.65 18.22 -14.00
C LEU A 317 -8.21 18.74 -13.91
N ASP A 318 -7.71 19.36 -14.97
CA ASP A 318 -6.36 19.93 -14.97
C ASP A 318 -6.22 21.08 -13.98
N GLU A 319 -7.24 21.94 -13.88
CA GLU A 319 -7.30 22.98 -12.86
C GLU A 319 -7.35 22.38 -11.45
N ALA A 320 -8.18 21.35 -11.20
CA ALA A 320 -8.26 20.65 -9.91
C ALA A 320 -6.93 19.98 -9.52
N LEU A 321 -6.18 19.44 -10.48
CA LEU A 321 -4.87 18.83 -10.27
C LEU A 321 -3.82 19.86 -9.80
N GLU A 322 -3.91 21.12 -10.23
CA GLU A 322 -2.94 22.18 -9.88
C GLU A 322 -3.38 23.03 -8.68
N MET A 323 -4.70 23.25 -8.55
CA MET A 323 -5.29 24.11 -7.54
C MET A 323 -5.68 23.35 -6.26
N GLY A 324 -5.86 22.02 -6.29
CA GLY A 324 -6.33 21.28 -5.12
C GLY A 324 -7.64 21.85 -4.58
N MET A 325 -7.77 21.98 -3.26
CA MET A 325 -8.99 22.54 -2.64
C MET A 325 -9.31 23.98 -3.03
N ASP A 326 -8.36 24.76 -3.56
CA ASP A 326 -8.67 26.10 -4.11
C ASP A 326 -9.68 26.00 -5.27
N TRP A 327 -9.64 24.91 -6.05
CA TRP A 327 -10.65 24.63 -7.07
C TRP A 327 -12.01 24.36 -6.43
N SER A 328 -12.06 23.49 -5.40
CA SER A 328 -13.32 23.20 -4.69
C SER A 328 -13.95 24.43 -4.07
N LEU A 329 -13.16 25.34 -3.51
CA LEU A 329 -13.64 26.59 -2.95
C LEU A 329 -14.23 27.50 -4.04
N ARG A 330 -13.52 27.65 -5.17
CA ARG A 330 -13.97 28.47 -6.30
C ARG A 330 -15.28 27.97 -6.91
N GLU A 331 -15.44 26.66 -7.03
CA GLU A 331 -16.66 26.05 -7.58
C GLU A 331 -17.80 25.90 -6.55
N GLY A 332 -17.58 26.27 -5.28
CA GLY A 332 -18.62 26.23 -4.22
C GLY A 332 -18.83 24.86 -3.57
N TYR A 333 -17.87 23.93 -3.70
CA TYR A 333 -17.90 22.59 -3.09
C TYR A 333 -17.13 22.50 -1.76
N ALA A 334 -16.59 23.60 -1.25
CA ALA A 334 -15.92 23.67 0.04
C ALA A 334 -16.18 25.02 0.73
N TRP A 335 -16.15 25.02 2.06
CA TRP A 335 -16.10 26.26 2.84
C TRP A 335 -14.65 26.74 2.96
N ALA A 336 -14.44 28.03 3.25
CA ALA A 336 -13.10 28.59 3.38
C ALA A 336 -12.33 27.91 4.53
N GLU A 337 -13.01 27.66 5.64
CA GLU A 337 -12.50 27.05 6.86
C GLU A 337 -12.11 25.57 6.66
N ASP A 338 -12.72 24.86 5.70
CA ASP A 338 -12.37 23.48 5.37
C ASP A 338 -10.93 23.38 4.88
N LYS A 339 -10.45 24.43 4.19
CA LYS A 339 -9.09 24.51 3.68
C LYS A 339 -8.09 24.71 4.81
N GLU A 340 -8.44 25.55 5.79
CA GLU A 340 -7.58 25.82 6.96
C GLU A 340 -7.38 24.56 7.81
N HIS A 341 -8.37 23.67 7.85
CA HIS A 341 -8.34 22.39 8.55
C HIS A 341 -7.91 21.22 7.65
N CYS A 342 -7.14 21.49 6.59
CA CYS A 342 -6.63 20.46 5.72
C CYS A 342 -5.11 20.49 5.68
N GLU A 343 -4.48 19.31 5.75
CA GLU A 343 -3.04 19.18 5.53
C GLU A 343 -2.61 19.84 4.21
N GLU A 344 -1.52 20.61 4.22
CA GLU A 344 -1.07 21.46 3.10
C GLU A 344 -2.10 22.48 2.61
N TYR A 345 -3.05 22.87 3.45
CA TYR A 345 -4.20 23.68 3.04
C TYR A 345 -4.93 23.07 1.82
N GLY A 346 -4.92 21.74 1.71
CA GLY A 346 -5.52 20.98 0.61
C GLY A 346 -4.86 21.18 -0.75
N ARG A 347 -3.61 21.67 -0.81
CA ARG A 347 -2.90 21.91 -2.06
C ARG A 347 -1.37 21.82 -1.94
N MET A 348 -0.77 20.93 -2.72
CA MET A 348 0.68 20.92 -2.99
C MET A 348 1.00 21.79 -4.20
N LEU A 349 1.75 22.88 -3.97
CA LEU A 349 2.04 23.93 -4.96
C LEU A 349 2.91 23.46 -6.14
N GLN A 350 3.72 22.43 -5.94
CA GLN A 350 4.60 21.86 -6.97
C GLN A 350 3.88 20.92 -7.95
N ALA A 351 2.56 20.76 -7.82
CA ALA A 351 1.77 19.97 -8.74
C ALA A 351 1.91 20.48 -10.19
N ASP A 352 2.03 19.55 -11.14
CA ASP A 352 2.11 19.85 -12.57
C ASP A 352 1.23 18.85 -13.31
N SER A 353 0.09 19.33 -13.83
CA SER A 353 -0.88 18.50 -14.54
C SER A 353 -0.31 17.87 -15.82
N ASN A 354 0.78 18.43 -16.38
CA ASN A 354 1.46 17.89 -17.56
C ASN A 354 2.29 16.64 -17.23
N LYS A 355 2.56 16.37 -15.95
CA LYS A 355 3.23 15.14 -15.49
C LYS A 355 2.26 13.99 -15.25
N ILE A 356 0.96 14.23 -15.39
CA ILE A 356 -0.07 13.20 -15.32
C ILE A 356 -0.34 12.66 -16.72
N SER A 357 -0.20 11.34 -16.90
CA SER A 357 -0.45 10.70 -18.19
C SER A 357 -1.92 10.81 -18.61
N LEU A 358 -2.18 10.83 -19.93
CA LEU A 358 -3.55 10.80 -20.46
C LEU A 358 -4.34 9.60 -19.95
N ARG A 359 -3.67 8.46 -19.70
CA ARG A 359 -4.28 7.27 -19.11
C ARG A 359 -4.73 7.53 -17.67
N ALA A 360 -3.91 8.19 -16.86
CA ALA A 360 -4.27 8.56 -15.49
C ALA A 360 -5.44 9.54 -15.46
N LYS A 361 -5.40 10.60 -16.30
CA LYS A 361 -6.52 11.55 -16.44
C LYS A 361 -7.81 10.86 -16.87
N LYS A 362 -7.76 9.97 -17.87
CA LYS A 362 -8.92 9.19 -18.35
C LYS A 362 -9.54 8.31 -17.26
N ARG A 363 -8.71 7.75 -16.36
CA ARG A 363 -9.19 6.96 -15.21
C ARG A 363 -9.78 7.83 -14.11
N GLY A 364 -9.16 8.98 -13.82
CA GLY A 364 -9.56 9.88 -12.74
C GLY A 364 -10.78 10.74 -13.05
N LEU A 365 -10.91 11.21 -14.29
CA LEU A 365 -11.97 12.13 -14.70
C LEU A 365 -13.38 11.67 -14.26
N PRO A 366 -13.82 10.43 -14.54
CA PRO A 366 -15.15 10.00 -14.12
C PRO A 366 -15.27 9.72 -12.61
N GLN A 367 -14.16 9.59 -11.86
CA GLN A 367 -14.15 9.07 -10.48
C GLN A 367 -14.08 10.14 -9.40
N LEU A 368 -14.01 11.42 -9.75
CA LEU A 368 -13.94 12.49 -8.75
C LEU A 368 -15.24 12.58 -7.95
N GLY A 369 -15.15 12.85 -6.65
CA GLY A 369 -16.31 12.86 -5.75
C GLY A 369 -16.89 11.47 -5.50
N THR A 370 -16.08 10.42 -5.64
CA THR A 370 -16.49 9.04 -5.35
C THR A 370 -15.65 8.45 -4.23
N LEU A 371 -16.28 7.59 -3.44
CA LEU A 371 -15.62 6.93 -2.32
C LEU A 371 -14.62 5.87 -2.81
N GLY A 372 -15.10 5.01 -3.71
CA GLY A 372 -14.36 3.85 -4.17
C GLY A 372 -14.66 2.55 -3.47
N ALA A 373 -13.69 1.62 -3.57
CA ALA A 373 -13.73 0.28 -2.99
C ALA A 373 -12.49 0.03 -2.13
N GLY A 374 -12.33 -1.20 -1.62
CA GLY A 374 -11.26 -1.57 -0.69
C GLY A 374 -11.57 -1.09 0.73
N ASN A 375 -10.58 -0.54 1.42
CA ASN A 375 -10.72 -0.01 2.78
C ASN A 375 -11.34 1.40 2.83
N HIS A 376 -11.83 1.94 1.71
CA HIS A 376 -12.51 3.24 1.69
C HIS A 376 -13.93 3.14 2.22
N TYR A 377 -14.31 4.10 3.08
CA TYR A 377 -15.62 4.18 3.72
C TYR A 377 -16.03 5.63 4.00
N ALA A 378 -17.33 5.85 4.14
CA ALA A 378 -17.87 7.00 4.86
C ALA A 378 -18.65 6.48 6.07
N GLU A 379 -18.34 6.99 7.26
CA GLU A 379 -18.90 6.50 8.51
C GLU A 379 -19.52 7.63 9.32
N ILE A 380 -20.72 7.39 9.85
CA ILE A 380 -21.30 8.17 10.92
C ILE A 380 -20.85 7.52 12.23
N GLN A 381 -20.22 8.31 13.08
CA GLN A 381 -19.62 7.83 14.32
C GLN A 381 -20.07 8.71 15.48
N ALA A 382 -20.15 8.12 16.67
CA ALA A 382 -20.41 8.83 17.91
C ALA A 382 -19.14 8.89 18.77
N VAL A 383 -18.91 10.02 19.45
CA VAL A 383 -17.81 10.18 20.41
C VAL A 383 -18.05 9.27 21.61
N ASP A 384 -17.26 8.21 21.73
CA ASP A 384 -17.44 7.17 22.73
C ASP A 384 -16.71 7.51 24.03
N GLU A 385 -15.47 8.02 23.94
CA GLU A 385 -14.62 8.36 25.08
C GLU A 385 -13.80 9.62 24.77
N ILE A 386 -13.52 10.45 25.78
CA ILE A 386 -12.67 11.65 25.66
C ILE A 386 -11.51 11.49 26.66
N TYR A 387 -10.28 11.46 26.15
CA TYR A 387 -9.04 11.32 26.92
C TYR A 387 -8.37 12.66 27.21
N ASP A 388 -8.44 13.60 26.26
CA ASP A 388 -7.92 14.96 26.41
C ASP A 388 -9.05 15.97 26.15
N SER A 389 -9.66 16.46 27.23
CA SER A 389 -10.79 17.40 27.13
C SER A 389 -10.40 18.77 26.58
N PHE A 390 -9.14 19.19 26.72
CA PHE A 390 -8.70 20.48 26.18
C PHE A 390 -8.58 20.38 24.66
N ALA A 391 -7.86 19.37 24.18
CA ALA A 391 -7.71 19.14 22.74
C ALA A 391 -9.04 18.81 22.05
N ALA A 392 -9.91 18.02 22.67
CA ALA A 392 -11.24 17.71 22.14
C ALA A 392 -12.10 18.99 21.98
N LYS A 393 -12.10 19.89 22.96
CA LYS A 393 -12.83 21.16 22.89
C LYS A 393 -12.32 22.07 21.78
N SER A 394 -11.00 22.16 21.58
CA SER A 394 -10.43 22.89 20.44
C SER A 394 -10.91 22.34 19.09
N MET A 395 -11.20 21.04 19.01
CA MET A 395 -11.77 20.38 17.82
C MET A 395 -13.31 20.43 17.78
N GLY A 396 -13.95 21.23 18.63
CA GLY A 396 -15.41 21.35 18.72
C GLY A 396 -16.12 20.11 19.28
N ILE A 397 -15.41 19.22 19.98
CA ILE A 397 -15.95 18.05 20.66
C ILE A 397 -16.11 18.35 22.15
N ASN A 398 -17.36 18.53 22.58
CA ASN A 398 -17.67 19.01 23.94
C ASN A 398 -18.19 17.91 24.87
N ARG A 399 -18.69 16.80 24.32
CA ARG A 399 -19.36 15.74 25.08
C ARG A 399 -19.30 14.40 24.37
N ARG A 400 -19.39 13.33 25.15
CA ARG A 400 -19.66 11.98 24.65
C ARG A 400 -21.01 11.96 23.93
N GLY A 401 -21.15 11.07 22.96
CA GLY A 401 -22.34 10.91 22.12
C GLY A 401 -22.50 11.96 21.01
N GLN A 402 -21.58 12.92 20.88
CA GLN A 402 -21.58 13.87 19.77
C GLN A 402 -21.29 13.15 18.45
N ILE A 403 -21.99 13.54 17.38
CA ILE A 403 -21.93 12.85 16.09
C ILE A 403 -20.86 13.48 15.19
N CYS A 404 -20.05 12.62 14.59
CA CYS A 404 -19.06 12.96 13.59
C CYS A 404 -19.24 12.13 12.32
N ILE A 405 -18.70 12.62 11.21
CA ILE A 405 -18.62 11.90 9.94
C ILE A 405 -17.17 11.74 9.55
N MET A 406 -16.72 10.50 9.37
CA MET A 406 -15.39 10.17 8.89
C MET A 406 -15.45 9.74 7.43
N VAL A 407 -14.66 10.37 6.57
CA VAL A 407 -14.54 10.04 5.15
C VAL A 407 -13.11 9.56 4.89
N HIS A 408 -12.98 8.30 4.50
CA HIS A 408 -11.71 7.68 4.10
C HIS A 408 -11.71 7.41 2.60
N SER A 409 -10.95 8.20 1.85
CA SER A 409 -10.73 8.00 0.41
C SER A 409 -9.41 8.62 -0.06
N GLY A 410 -9.05 8.36 -1.31
CA GLY A 410 -7.80 8.79 -1.92
C GLY A 410 -7.94 9.33 -3.34
N SER A 411 -6.87 9.14 -4.12
CA SER A 411 -6.72 9.63 -5.49
C SER A 411 -7.34 8.71 -6.54
N ARG A 412 -8.05 7.67 -6.11
CA ARG A 412 -8.81 6.77 -6.96
C ARG A 412 -7.92 6.11 -8.03
N GLY A 413 -8.46 5.84 -9.22
CA GLY A 413 -7.69 5.28 -10.32
C GLY A 413 -6.60 6.20 -10.87
N LEU A 414 -6.63 7.51 -10.56
CA LEU A 414 -5.65 8.48 -11.04
C LEU A 414 -4.29 8.26 -10.38
N GLY A 415 -4.21 8.33 -9.05
CA GLY A 415 -2.94 8.15 -8.36
C GLY A 415 -2.37 6.74 -8.50
N HIS A 416 -3.24 5.71 -8.58
CA HIS A 416 -2.80 4.35 -8.89
C HIS A 416 -2.06 4.32 -10.25
N GLN A 417 -2.60 4.99 -11.26
CA GLN A 417 -1.95 5.05 -12.57
C GLN A 417 -0.65 5.86 -12.52
N VAL A 418 -0.62 6.97 -11.79
CA VAL A 418 0.61 7.77 -11.58
C VAL A 418 1.72 6.95 -10.95
N ALA A 419 1.42 6.18 -9.90
CA ALA A 419 2.39 5.27 -9.27
C ALA A 419 2.85 4.18 -10.25
N THR A 420 1.92 3.59 -11.04
CA THR A 420 2.24 2.55 -12.02
C THR A 420 3.18 3.08 -13.13
N ASP A 421 2.89 4.28 -13.65
CA ASP A 421 3.68 4.92 -14.70
C ASP A 421 5.08 5.27 -14.18
N ALA A 422 5.18 5.73 -12.93
CA ALA A 422 6.45 6.05 -12.28
C ALA A 422 7.32 4.81 -12.05
N LEU A 423 6.76 3.69 -11.58
CA LEU A 423 7.51 2.45 -11.37
C LEU A 423 8.24 2.00 -12.64
N PHE A 424 7.56 2.01 -13.78
CA PHE A 424 8.15 1.62 -15.06
C PHE A 424 9.32 2.53 -15.48
N ASN A 425 9.19 3.85 -15.28
CA ASN A 425 10.25 4.80 -15.60
C ASN A 425 11.44 4.67 -14.64
N MET A 426 11.16 4.44 -13.36
CA MET A 426 12.18 4.32 -12.33
C MET A 426 12.97 3.03 -12.41
N GLU A 427 12.38 1.91 -12.83
CA GLU A 427 13.15 0.68 -13.12
C GLU A 427 14.27 0.94 -14.16
N LYS A 428 14.01 1.77 -15.17
CA LYS A 428 15.03 2.18 -16.16
C LYS A 428 16.06 3.13 -15.56
N ALA A 429 15.62 4.10 -14.76
CA ALA A 429 16.49 5.04 -14.08
C ALA A 429 17.48 4.33 -13.12
N MET A 430 17.03 3.28 -12.42
CA MET A 430 17.90 2.49 -11.55
C MET A 430 19.04 1.80 -12.30
N ILE A 431 18.75 1.24 -13.47
CA ILE A 431 19.78 0.61 -14.32
C ILE A 431 20.79 1.66 -14.77
N LYS A 432 20.30 2.83 -15.22
CA LYS A 432 21.12 3.98 -15.64
C LYS A 432 22.04 4.47 -14.51
N ASP A 433 21.50 4.56 -13.30
CA ASP A 433 22.18 5.16 -12.14
C ASP A 433 22.91 4.13 -11.25
N GLY A 434 22.94 2.86 -11.66
CA GLY A 434 23.58 1.76 -10.92
C GLY A 434 22.97 1.49 -9.55
N ILE A 435 21.67 1.77 -9.36
CA ILE A 435 20.98 1.56 -8.08
C ILE A 435 20.59 0.08 -7.96
N ASN A 436 21.22 -0.61 -7.02
CA ASN A 436 20.93 -2.01 -6.71
C ASN A 436 20.11 -2.11 -5.42
N VAL A 437 18.96 -2.78 -5.51
CA VAL A 437 18.03 -3.01 -4.39
C VAL A 437 17.87 -4.51 -4.13
N ASN A 438 17.44 -4.86 -2.91
CA ASN A 438 17.18 -6.26 -2.56
C ASN A 438 15.87 -6.79 -3.16
N ASP A 439 14.93 -5.89 -3.49
CA ASP A 439 13.60 -6.22 -4.02
C ASP A 439 13.27 -5.26 -5.17
N ARG A 440 12.85 -5.81 -6.32
CA ARG A 440 12.45 -5.01 -7.49
C ARG A 440 11.28 -4.07 -7.21
N GLN A 441 10.44 -4.38 -6.23
CA GLN A 441 9.33 -3.53 -5.81
C GLN A 441 9.81 -2.22 -5.14
N LEU A 442 11.11 -2.11 -4.79
CA LEU A 442 11.74 -0.87 -4.35
C LEU A 442 12.22 0.02 -5.51
N ALA A 443 11.50 -0.01 -6.64
CA ALA A 443 11.83 0.84 -7.77
C ALA A 443 11.87 2.33 -7.34
N CYS A 444 12.94 3.03 -7.70
CA CYS A 444 13.21 4.39 -7.26
C CYS A 444 14.08 5.17 -8.26
N ALA A 445 14.08 6.49 -8.15
CA ALA A 445 14.99 7.37 -8.88
C ALA A 445 15.64 8.36 -7.91
N ARG A 446 16.76 8.97 -8.30
CA ARG A 446 17.34 10.06 -7.50
C ARG A 446 16.34 11.20 -7.40
N ILE A 447 16.25 11.85 -6.23
CA ILE A 447 15.31 12.97 -6.03
C ILE A 447 15.55 14.06 -7.08
N ALA A 448 16.81 14.37 -7.37
CA ALA A 448 17.20 15.42 -8.31
C ALA A 448 17.14 15.00 -9.80
N SER A 449 16.86 13.74 -10.14
CA SER A 449 16.76 13.33 -11.54
C SER A 449 15.44 13.78 -12.16
N ASP A 450 15.39 13.82 -13.49
CA ASP A 450 14.15 14.12 -14.23
C ASP A 450 13.03 13.15 -13.86
N GLU A 451 13.32 11.85 -13.74
CA GLU A 451 12.33 10.84 -13.34
C GLU A 451 11.83 11.08 -11.91
N GLY A 452 12.73 11.45 -10.98
CA GLY A 452 12.37 11.77 -9.60
C GLY A 452 11.49 13.02 -9.49
N GLN A 453 11.90 14.11 -10.14
CA GLN A 453 11.16 15.37 -10.15
C GLN A 453 9.80 15.24 -10.87
N ASN A 454 9.76 14.56 -12.02
CA ASN A 454 8.50 14.32 -12.72
C ASN A 454 7.52 13.51 -11.85
N TYR A 455 8.00 12.50 -11.13
CA TYR A 455 7.17 11.75 -10.20
C TYR A 455 6.69 12.62 -9.03
N LEU A 456 7.55 13.42 -8.40
CA LEU A 456 7.15 14.28 -7.28
C LEU A 456 6.06 15.30 -7.68
N LYS A 457 6.18 15.90 -8.87
CA LYS A 457 5.17 16.81 -9.42
C LYS A 457 3.86 16.09 -9.76
N GLY A 458 3.95 14.90 -10.36
CA GLY A 458 2.77 14.06 -10.63
C GLY A 458 2.09 13.52 -9.36
N MET A 459 2.86 13.17 -8.34
CA MET A 459 2.36 12.76 -7.03
C MET A 459 1.67 13.93 -6.34
N ALA A 460 2.24 15.14 -6.38
CA ALA A 460 1.60 16.35 -5.86
C ALA A 460 0.26 16.64 -6.56
N ALA A 461 0.20 16.51 -7.89
CA ALA A 461 -1.06 16.64 -8.63
C ALA A 461 -2.09 15.55 -8.25
N ALA A 462 -1.65 14.29 -8.10
CA ALA A 462 -2.54 13.22 -7.60
C ALA A 462 -3.00 13.45 -6.16
N ALA A 463 -2.17 14.08 -5.32
CA ALA A 463 -2.55 14.48 -3.97
C ALA A 463 -3.62 15.57 -3.97
N ASN A 464 -3.46 16.59 -4.82
CA ASN A 464 -4.46 17.64 -5.04
C ASN A 464 -5.81 17.03 -5.45
N TYR A 465 -5.81 16.09 -6.40
CA TYR A 465 -7.02 15.38 -6.79
C TYR A 465 -7.70 14.65 -5.61
N ALA A 466 -6.92 14.01 -4.72
CA ALA A 466 -7.48 13.31 -3.57
C ALA A 466 -8.12 14.27 -2.53
N TRP A 467 -7.54 15.44 -2.30
CA TRP A 467 -8.16 16.46 -1.45
C TRP A 467 -9.44 17.01 -2.07
N VAL A 468 -9.46 17.28 -3.38
CA VAL A 468 -10.69 17.65 -4.11
C VAL A 468 -11.73 16.54 -4.02
N ASN A 469 -11.31 15.28 -4.07
CA ASN A 469 -12.22 14.14 -3.93
C ASN A 469 -12.86 14.10 -2.52
N ARG A 470 -12.08 14.30 -1.44
CA ARG A 470 -12.58 14.34 -0.07
C ARG A 470 -13.42 15.58 0.24
N SER A 471 -13.08 16.75 -0.29
CA SER A 471 -13.91 17.96 -0.16
C SER A 471 -15.24 17.80 -0.89
N SER A 472 -15.22 17.20 -2.07
CA SER A 472 -16.43 16.84 -2.82
C SER A 472 -17.36 15.93 -1.98
N MET A 473 -16.81 14.89 -1.36
CA MET A 473 -17.62 14.02 -0.47
C MET A 473 -18.06 14.73 0.81
N THR A 474 -17.32 15.72 1.31
CA THR A 474 -17.74 16.57 2.43
C THR A 474 -18.99 17.36 2.06
N PHE A 475 -18.99 17.98 0.87
CA PHE A 475 -20.17 18.67 0.33
C PHE A 475 -21.36 17.72 0.20
N LEU A 476 -21.16 16.52 -0.35
CA LEU A 476 -22.23 15.52 -0.51
C LEU A 476 -22.77 15.03 0.85
N ALA A 477 -21.91 14.83 1.83
CA ALA A 477 -22.32 14.48 3.19
C ALA A 477 -23.17 15.59 3.83
N ARG A 478 -22.76 16.85 3.66
CA ARG A 478 -23.54 18.02 4.11
C ARG A 478 -24.94 18.04 3.49
N GLN A 479 -25.06 17.76 2.18
CA GLN A 479 -26.36 17.68 1.52
C GLN A 479 -27.23 16.53 2.03
N ALA A 480 -26.64 15.36 2.27
CA ALA A 480 -27.36 14.21 2.80
C ALA A 480 -27.94 14.49 4.21
N PHE A 481 -27.16 15.14 5.07
CA PHE A 481 -27.60 15.55 6.41
C PHE A 481 -28.66 16.66 6.34
N ALA A 482 -28.44 17.70 5.53
CA ALA A 482 -29.40 18.79 5.35
C ALA A 482 -30.78 18.28 4.90
N LYS A 483 -30.80 17.35 3.94
CA LYS A 483 -32.02 16.69 3.45
C LYS A 483 -32.74 15.92 4.56
N CYS A 484 -31.98 15.20 5.39
CA CYS A 484 -32.51 14.35 6.45
C CYS A 484 -33.05 15.15 7.63
N PHE A 485 -32.36 16.21 8.05
CA PHE A 485 -32.72 17.02 9.23
C PHE A 485 -33.55 18.26 8.88
N HIS A 486 -33.84 18.50 7.60
CA HIS A 486 -34.61 19.64 7.11
C HIS A 486 -34.07 20.99 7.59
N THR A 487 -32.74 21.12 7.61
CA THR A 487 -32.03 22.33 8.04
C THR A 487 -30.74 22.49 7.23
N THR A 488 -30.02 23.59 7.41
CA THR A 488 -28.77 23.83 6.69
C THR A 488 -27.59 23.09 7.33
N PRO A 489 -26.52 22.77 6.57
CA PRO A 489 -25.30 22.19 7.16
C PRO A 489 -24.60 23.13 8.15
N ASP A 490 -24.80 24.45 8.04
CA ASP A 490 -24.28 25.46 8.95
C ASP A 490 -24.99 25.38 10.32
N ASP A 491 -26.33 25.29 10.31
CA ASP A 491 -27.13 25.07 11.53
C ASP A 491 -26.83 23.72 12.21
N LEU A 492 -26.34 22.74 11.45
CA LEU A 492 -25.86 21.43 11.94
C LEU A 492 -24.40 21.45 12.40
N ASP A 493 -23.72 22.60 12.27
CA ASP A 493 -22.35 22.83 12.72
C ASP A 493 -21.36 21.84 12.06
N MET A 494 -21.57 21.58 10.75
CA MET A 494 -20.86 20.57 9.96
C MET A 494 -19.44 20.99 9.50
N HIS A 495 -18.60 21.40 10.45
CA HIS A 495 -17.22 21.83 10.18
C HIS A 495 -16.24 20.67 10.11
N VAL A 496 -15.21 20.79 9.26
CA VAL A 496 -14.09 19.85 9.21
C VAL A 496 -13.22 20.04 10.47
N ILE A 497 -13.01 18.97 11.23
CA ILE A 497 -12.00 18.94 12.31
C ILE A 497 -10.61 18.95 11.68
N TYR A 498 -10.36 17.97 10.81
CA TYR A 498 -9.10 17.89 10.08
C TYR A 498 -9.20 16.97 8.85
N ASP A 499 -8.26 17.11 7.91
CA ASP A 499 -8.04 16.20 6.79
C ASP A 499 -6.54 15.90 6.67
N VAL A 500 -6.19 14.62 6.71
CA VAL A 500 -4.80 14.17 6.73
C VAL A 500 -4.56 12.99 5.79
N SER A 501 -3.40 13.01 5.12
CA SER A 501 -2.91 11.95 4.25
C SER A 501 -2.20 10.84 5.04
N HIS A 502 -2.22 9.62 4.53
CA HIS A 502 -1.38 8.52 5.03
C HIS A 502 -0.56 7.78 3.96
N ASN A 503 -0.66 8.21 2.70
CA ASN A 503 0.15 7.72 1.58
C ASN A 503 0.73 8.91 0.81
N ILE A 504 1.90 9.40 1.21
CA ILE A 504 2.47 10.63 0.63
C ILE A 504 3.98 10.68 0.80
N ALA A 505 4.68 11.44 -0.04
CA ALA A 505 6.02 11.92 0.27
C ALA A 505 6.02 13.45 0.38
N LYS A 506 6.63 14.01 1.43
CA LYS A 506 6.67 15.46 1.65
C LYS A 506 8.09 15.95 1.93
N ILE A 507 8.39 17.15 1.45
CA ILE A 507 9.63 17.86 1.78
C ILE A 507 9.38 18.59 3.09
N GLU A 508 10.13 18.25 4.12
CA GLU A 508 9.95 18.76 5.49
C GLU A 508 11.29 19.07 6.14
N GLU A 509 11.31 20.01 7.08
CA GLU A 509 12.49 20.32 7.86
C GLU A 509 12.50 19.50 9.16
N HIS A 510 13.60 18.79 9.39
CA HIS A 510 13.78 17.94 10.57
C HIS A 510 15.18 18.11 11.14
N VAL A 511 15.30 18.01 12.46
CA VAL A 511 16.61 18.03 13.13
C VAL A 511 17.18 16.62 13.15
N VAL A 512 18.27 16.41 12.41
CA VAL A 512 18.99 15.13 12.34
C VAL A 512 20.39 15.33 12.88
N ASN A 513 20.78 14.56 13.90
CA ASN A 513 22.08 14.67 14.57
C ASN A 513 22.40 16.12 15.03
N GLY A 514 21.40 16.83 15.53
CA GLY A 514 21.52 18.22 15.99
C GLY A 514 21.59 19.27 14.89
N LYS A 515 21.45 18.89 13.61
CA LYS A 515 21.44 19.80 12.46
C LYS A 515 20.08 19.83 11.78
N LEU A 516 19.60 21.03 11.46
CA LEU A 516 18.42 21.19 10.60
C LEU A 516 18.72 20.70 9.18
N SER A 517 17.91 19.79 8.68
CA SER A 517 18.04 19.17 7.36
C SER A 517 16.68 19.15 6.66
N THR A 518 16.69 19.41 5.35
CA THR A 518 15.50 19.30 4.50
C THR A 518 15.39 17.87 3.97
N LEU A 519 14.37 17.15 4.42
CA LEU A 519 14.18 15.73 4.12
C LEU A 519 12.94 15.53 3.25
N LEU A 520 13.03 14.60 2.30
CA LEU A 520 11.87 13.99 1.67
C LEU A 520 11.43 12.80 2.53
N VAL A 521 10.32 12.97 3.25
CA VAL A 521 9.75 11.96 4.15
C VAL A 521 8.68 11.16 3.41
N HIS A 522 8.95 9.88 3.18
CA HIS A 522 8.00 8.89 2.65
C HIS A 522 7.15 8.34 3.77
N ARG A 523 5.84 8.39 3.59
CA ARG A 523 4.82 7.82 4.48
C ARG A 523 3.88 6.93 3.68
N LYS A 524 3.81 5.66 4.04
CA LYS A 524 2.89 4.69 3.43
C LYS A 524 2.14 3.96 4.51
N GLY A 525 0.83 4.17 4.58
CA GLY A 525 0.03 3.80 5.75
C GLY A 525 0.57 4.42 7.03
N SER A 526 0.98 5.69 6.98
CA SER A 526 1.46 6.42 8.16
C SER A 526 1.15 7.90 8.04
N THR A 527 0.85 8.54 9.16
CA THR A 527 0.19 9.85 9.18
C THR A 527 1.08 10.89 9.84
N ARG A 528 1.17 12.08 9.24
CA ARG A 528 1.90 13.21 9.85
C ARG A 528 1.24 13.62 11.17
N ALA A 529 2.04 13.89 12.18
CA ALA A 529 1.66 14.14 13.56
C ALA A 529 2.55 15.24 14.16
N PHE A 530 2.46 16.45 13.60
CA PHE A 530 3.28 17.57 14.06
C PHE A 530 2.95 18.02 15.50
N PRO A 531 3.98 18.43 16.26
CA PRO A 531 3.84 18.80 17.67
C PRO A 531 3.07 20.11 17.85
N PRO A 532 2.67 20.45 19.08
CA PRO A 532 2.26 21.81 19.43
C PRO A 532 3.29 22.85 18.96
N HIS A 533 2.80 24.03 18.60
CA HIS A 533 3.56 25.19 18.13
C HIS A 533 4.23 25.03 16.75
N HIS A 534 3.96 23.95 16.03
CA HIS A 534 4.50 23.79 14.69
C HIS A 534 3.83 24.78 13.71
N PRO A 535 4.58 25.53 12.88
CA PRO A 535 4.00 26.61 12.07
C PRO A 535 3.00 26.14 10.99
N LEU A 536 3.06 24.87 10.60
CA LEU A 536 2.19 24.27 9.59
C LEU A 536 0.89 23.66 10.14
N ILE A 537 0.59 23.81 11.44
CA ILE A 537 -0.70 23.36 12.01
C ILE A 537 -1.67 24.54 12.13
N PRO A 538 -2.99 24.30 12.01
CA PRO A 538 -4.00 25.35 12.16
C PRO A 538 -3.87 26.10 13.48
N VAL A 539 -4.25 27.38 13.49
CA VAL A 539 -4.12 28.27 14.67
C VAL A 539 -4.79 27.66 15.90
N ASP A 540 -5.98 27.10 15.73
CA ASP A 540 -6.78 26.52 16.81
C ASP A 540 -6.12 25.29 17.48
N TYR A 541 -5.18 24.66 16.78
CA TYR A 541 -4.47 23.46 17.23
C TYR A 541 -3.02 23.73 17.64
N GLN A 542 -2.58 25.00 17.64
CA GLN A 542 -1.22 25.38 18.02
C GLN A 542 -0.83 24.90 19.42
N LEU A 543 -1.77 24.83 20.36
CA LEU A 543 -1.49 24.38 21.74
C LEU A 543 -1.64 22.87 21.94
N THR A 544 -2.34 22.19 21.02
CA THR A 544 -2.70 20.78 21.16
C THR A 544 -1.81 19.87 20.31
N GLY A 545 -1.20 20.41 19.26
CA GLY A 545 -0.56 19.64 18.20
C GLY A 545 -1.54 19.23 17.10
N GLN A 546 -1.01 18.74 15.99
CA GLN A 546 -1.79 18.38 14.81
C GLN A 546 -2.80 17.27 15.15
N PRO A 547 -4.09 17.39 14.79
CA PRO A 547 -5.02 16.28 14.84
C PRO A 547 -4.56 15.16 13.91
N VAL A 548 -4.64 13.93 14.40
CA VAL A 548 -4.29 12.70 13.69
C VAL A 548 -5.53 11.82 13.70
N LEU A 549 -5.99 11.44 12.52
CA LEU A 549 -7.22 10.65 12.34
C LEU A 549 -6.85 9.19 12.08
N ILE A 550 -7.21 8.31 13.02
CA ILE A 550 -6.89 6.88 12.98
C ILE A 550 -8.16 6.10 12.69
N GLY A 551 -8.25 5.58 11.47
CA GLY A 551 -9.38 4.78 11.02
C GLY A 551 -9.34 3.36 11.59
N GLY A 552 -10.47 2.91 12.14
CA GLY A 552 -10.66 1.52 12.51
C GLY A 552 -11.03 0.64 11.30
N THR A 553 -12.06 -0.17 11.48
CA THR A 553 -12.72 -0.96 10.45
C THR A 553 -14.21 -0.63 10.48
N MET A 554 -14.99 -1.16 9.52
CA MET A 554 -16.44 -0.96 9.49
C MET A 554 -17.20 -1.46 10.74
N GLY A 555 -16.54 -2.18 11.65
CA GLY A 555 -17.14 -2.67 12.89
C GLY A 555 -16.38 -2.31 14.17
N THR A 556 -15.30 -1.54 14.08
CA THR A 556 -14.45 -1.20 15.24
C THR A 556 -14.31 0.30 15.43
N CYS A 557 -13.85 0.71 16.60
CA CYS A 557 -13.69 2.12 16.91
C CYS A 557 -12.65 2.81 16.01
N SER A 558 -12.78 4.12 15.84
CA SER A 558 -11.75 5.00 15.30
C SER A 558 -11.22 5.90 16.43
N PHE A 559 -10.07 6.53 16.22
CA PHE A 559 -9.48 7.44 17.21
C PHE A 559 -9.07 8.76 16.57
N VAL A 560 -9.12 9.81 17.38
CA VAL A 560 -8.38 11.05 17.14
C VAL A 560 -7.25 11.14 18.14
N MET A 561 -6.05 11.37 17.63
CA MET A 561 -4.84 11.61 18.41
C MET A 561 -4.27 13.00 18.09
N THR A 562 -3.25 13.41 18.82
CA THR A 562 -2.50 14.66 18.58
C THR A 562 -1.01 14.37 18.47
N GLY A 563 -0.31 15.15 17.62
CA GLY A 563 1.14 15.05 17.47
C GLY A 563 1.91 15.53 18.71
N THR A 564 3.12 15.02 18.91
CA THR A 564 3.93 15.28 20.10
C THR A 564 5.37 15.69 19.73
N SER A 565 6.05 16.37 20.65
CA SER A 565 7.47 16.74 20.47
C SER A 565 8.37 15.50 20.36
N GLN A 566 8.07 14.44 21.10
CA GLN A 566 8.81 13.18 21.01
C GLN A 566 8.61 12.52 19.63
N GLY A 567 7.39 12.49 19.10
CA GLY A 567 7.12 12.02 17.74
C GLY A 567 7.86 12.84 16.67
N MET A 568 7.97 14.16 16.85
CA MET A 568 8.79 15.01 15.96
C MET A 568 10.24 14.53 15.90
N SER A 569 10.83 14.18 17.05
CA SER A 569 12.22 13.76 17.14
C SER A 569 12.50 12.30 16.76
N GLU A 570 11.58 11.38 17.08
CA GLU A 570 11.83 9.93 16.94
C GLU A 570 11.32 9.36 15.61
N THR A 571 10.24 9.93 15.07
CA THR A 571 9.52 9.38 13.92
C THR A 571 9.27 10.40 12.82
N TYR A 572 10.06 11.48 12.77
CA TYR A 572 9.89 12.58 11.80
C TYR A 572 8.48 13.17 11.85
N GLY A 573 7.93 13.32 13.06
CA GLY A 573 6.57 13.82 13.28
C GLY A 573 5.54 12.93 12.60
N THR A 574 5.61 11.62 12.81
CA THR A 574 4.72 10.64 12.15
C THR A 574 4.21 9.59 13.13
N THR A 575 2.98 9.14 12.94
CA THR A 575 2.33 8.08 13.73
C THR A 575 1.54 7.11 12.82
N CYS A 576 0.91 6.09 13.40
CA CYS A 576 0.03 5.15 12.70
C CYS A 576 -1.09 5.84 11.90
N HIS A 577 -1.74 5.09 11.00
CA HIS A 577 -2.86 5.58 10.19
C HIS A 577 -4.19 4.86 10.49
N GLY A 578 -4.12 3.64 11.02
CA GLY A 578 -5.30 2.81 11.24
C GLY A 578 -4.93 1.47 11.87
N ALA A 579 -5.82 0.50 11.76
CA ALA A 579 -5.63 -0.84 12.34
C ALA A 579 -4.49 -1.65 11.68
N GLY A 580 -4.28 -1.50 10.37
CA GLY A 580 -3.41 -2.37 9.59
C GLY A 580 -3.98 -3.78 9.42
N ARG A 581 -3.64 -4.47 8.32
CA ARG A 581 -4.19 -5.81 8.06
C ARG A 581 -3.45 -6.88 8.86
N ALA A 582 -4.20 -7.78 9.48
CA ALA A 582 -3.70 -9.03 10.06
C ALA A 582 -3.82 -10.20 9.06
N LEU A 583 -4.83 -10.16 8.18
CA LEU A 583 -5.08 -11.19 7.16
C LEU A 583 -5.06 -10.61 5.75
N SER A 584 -4.51 -11.38 4.81
CA SER A 584 -4.61 -11.05 3.38
C SER A 584 -6.07 -11.12 2.91
N ARG A 585 -6.43 -10.33 1.90
CA ARG A 585 -7.80 -10.36 1.31
C ARG A 585 -8.19 -11.75 0.81
N ALA A 586 -7.23 -12.47 0.22
CA ALA A 586 -7.45 -13.84 -0.24
C ALA A 586 -7.73 -14.80 0.92
N LYS A 587 -7.02 -14.66 2.04
CA LYS A 587 -7.27 -15.46 3.24
C LYS A 587 -8.63 -15.13 3.85
N ALA A 588 -8.95 -13.84 4.00
CA ALA A 588 -10.23 -13.37 4.53
C ALA A 588 -11.43 -13.91 3.72
N ARG A 589 -11.38 -13.88 2.38
CA ARG A 589 -12.42 -14.44 1.51
C ARG A 589 -12.62 -15.94 1.66
N ARG A 590 -11.59 -16.68 2.07
CA ARG A 590 -11.66 -18.14 2.25
C ARG A 590 -12.13 -18.52 3.66
N SER A 591 -11.87 -17.67 4.66
CA SER A 591 -12.10 -17.99 6.06
C SER A 591 -13.36 -17.36 6.66
N LEU A 592 -13.94 -16.33 6.04
CA LEU A 592 -15.07 -15.58 6.59
C LEU A 592 -16.31 -15.77 5.72
N ASN A 593 -17.49 -15.69 6.35
CA ASN A 593 -18.78 -15.67 5.68
C ASN A 593 -19.37 -14.25 5.70
N TYR A 594 -19.82 -13.74 4.55
CA TYR A 594 -20.32 -12.37 4.45
C TYR A 594 -21.60 -12.15 5.26
N GLN A 595 -22.48 -13.15 5.35
CA GLN A 595 -23.75 -13.03 6.08
C GLN A 595 -23.48 -12.89 7.58
N GLU A 596 -22.58 -13.72 8.12
CA GLU A 596 -22.15 -13.64 9.52
C GLU A 596 -21.48 -12.30 9.85
N VAL A 597 -20.74 -11.70 8.91
CA VAL A 597 -20.18 -10.36 9.10
C VAL A 597 -21.29 -9.30 9.18
N LEU A 598 -22.26 -9.33 8.27
CA LEU A 598 -23.38 -8.38 8.28
C LEU A 598 -24.26 -8.55 9.54
N ASP A 599 -24.54 -9.79 9.93
CA ASP A 599 -25.36 -10.09 11.11
C ASP A 599 -24.68 -9.59 12.39
N ARG A 600 -23.35 -9.73 12.51
CA ARG A 600 -22.57 -9.21 13.65
C ARG A 600 -22.54 -7.68 13.70
N LEU A 601 -22.41 -7.02 12.55
CA LEU A 601 -22.49 -5.55 12.48
C LEU A 601 -23.89 -5.07 12.90
N ASN A 602 -24.94 -5.72 12.42
CA ASN A 602 -26.31 -5.40 12.81
C ASN A 602 -26.56 -5.65 14.31
N ALA A 603 -26.06 -6.77 14.86
CA ALA A 603 -26.11 -7.07 16.29
C ALA A 603 -25.36 -6.04 17.14
N SER A 604 -24.32 -5.41 16.58
CA SER A 604 -23.58 -4.30 17.19
C SER A 604 -24.27 -2.94 17.02
N GLY A 605 -25.47 -2.93 16.42
CA GLY A 605 -26.26 -1.72 16.19
C GLY A 605 -25.73 -0.84 15.06
N ILE A 606 -24.89 -1.36 14.17
CA ILE A 606 -24.28 -0.61 13.06
C ILE A 606 -25.14 -0.75 11.80
N SER A 607 -25.63 0.37 11.28
CA SER A 607 -26.31 0.41 9.98
C SER A 607 -25.29 0.32 8.85
N ILE A 608 -25.41 -0.61 7.93
CA ILE A 608 -24.45 -0.78 6.83
C ILE A 608 -25.11 -0.63 5.46
N ARG A 609 -24.43 0.08 4.55
CA ARG A 609 -24.78 0.15 3.12
C ARG A 609 -23.55 -0.17 2.29
N VAL A 610 -23.67 -1.21 1.45
CA VAL A 610 -22.55 -1.75 0.67
C VAL A 610 -22.96 -1.90 -0.78
N ALA A 611 -22.11 -1.40 -1.70
CA ALA A 611 -22.35 -1.59 -3.13
C ALA A 611 -22.25 -3.06 -3.55
N SER A 612 -21.36 -3.82 -2.92
CA SER A 612 -21.09 -5.23 -3.23
C SER A 612 -20.99 -6.07 -1.95
N PRO A 613 -22.10 -6.69 -1.50
CA PRO A 613 -22.13 -7.46 -0.25
C PRO A 613 -21.05 -8.55 -0.16
N LYS A 614 -20.71 -9.20 -1.27
CA LYS A 614 -19.69 -10.26 -1.30
C LYS A 614 -18.27 -9.75 -0.98
N LEU A 615 -17.99 -8.47 -1.18
CA LEU A 615 -16.68 -7.87 -0.91
C LEU A 615 -16.52 -7.40 0.53
N VAL A 616 -17.58 -7.45 1.34
CA VAL A 616 -17.56 -7.08 2.76
C VAL A 616 -16.59 -7.95 3.55
N MET A 617 -16.46 -9.24 3.21
CA MET A 617 -15.55 -10.17 3.89
C MET A 617 -14.09 -9.75 3.82
N GLU A 618 -13.67 -9.08 2.73
CA GLU A 618 -12.29 -8.61 2.58
C GLU A 618 -11.93 -7.55 3.61
N GLU A 619 -12.93 -6.83 4.11
CA GLU A 619 -12.79 -5.68 4.98
C GLU A 619 -13.42 -5.91 6.36
N ALA A 620 -13.75 -7.17 6.68
CA ALA A 620 -14.24 -7.63 7.99
C ALA A 620 -13.28 -7.22 9.12
N PRO A 621 -13.79 -6.86 10.32
CA PRO A 621 -12.96 -6.51 11.47
C PRO A 621 -11.82 -7.50 11.76
N GLU A 622 -12.07 -8.80 11.60
CA GLU A 622 -11.09 -9.88 11.85
C GLU A 622 -9.94 -9.90 10.84
N SER A 623 -10.09 -9.20 9.72
CA SER A 623 -9.01 -9.06 8.74
C SER A 623 -7.94 -8.07 9.17
N TYR A 624 -8.20 -7.30 10.23
CA TYR A 624 -7.37 -6.21 10.73
C TYR A 624 -6.83 -6.53 12.11
N LYS A 625 -5.75 -5.82 12.49
CA LYS A 625 -5.28 -5.83 13.88
C LYS A 625 -6.28 -5.06 14.75
N ASP A 626 -6.16 -5.21 16.07
CA ASP A 626 -6.92 -4.36 16.98
C ASP A 626 -6.35 -2.94 16.97
N VAL A 627 -7.14 -1.99 16.47
CA VAL A 627 -6.79 -0.57 16.41
C VAL A 627 -6.53 0.04 17.79
N THR A 628 -7.16 -0.49 18.85
CA THR A 628 -6.92 -0.04 20.22
C THR A 628 -5.48 -0.31 20.63
N ASN A 629 -4.96 -1.51 20.34
CA ASN A 629 -3.57 -1.87 20.65
C ASN A 629 -2.57 -1.05 19.82
N VAL A 630 -2.89 -0.78 18.54
CA VAL A 630 -2.07 0.08 17.67
C VAL A 630 -1.96 1.50 18.25
N VAL A 631 -3.09 2.09 18.63
CA VAL A 631 -3.17 3.43 19.21
C VAL A 631 -2.49 3.47 20.58
N GLU A 632 -2.69 2.45 21.41
CA GLU A 632 -2.05 2.35 22.72
C GLU A 632 -0.54 2.27 22.59
N THR A 633 -0.01 1.44 21.67
CA THR A 633 1.42 1.36 21.40
C THR A 633 2.00 2.72 21.01
N CYS A 634 1.32 3.47 20.14
CA CYS A 634 1.77 4.82 19.75
C CYS A 634 1.72 5.81 20.92
N HIS A 635 0.71 5.69 21.78
CA HIS A 635 0.55 6.52 22.96
C HIS A 635 1.64 6.26 24.00
N LEU A 636 1.90 4.99 24.33
CA LEU A 636 2.95 4.57 25.26
C LEU A 636 4.34 4.91 24.74
N ALA A 637 4.56 4.80 23.43
CA ALA A 637 5.80 5.24 22.80
C ALA A 637 5.98 6.77 22.80
N GLY A 638 4.95 7.54 23.15
CA GLY A 638 4.99 8.99 23.20
C GLY A 638 5.00 9.66 21.82
N ILE A 639 4.86 8.92 20.73
CA ILE A 639 4.93 9.47 19.35
C ILE A 639 3.63 10.17 18.93
N SER A 640 2.53 9.89 19.63
CA SER A 640 1.25 10.62 19.52
C SER A 640 0.46 10.49 20.83
N LYS A 641 -0.50 11.38 21.07
CA LYS A 641 -1.30 11.40 22.30
C LYS A 641 -2.78 11.17 22.00
N LYS A 642 -3.43 10.24 22.71
CA LYS A 642 -4.88 9.99 22.57
C LYS A 642 -5.68 11.26 22.90
N CYS A 643 -6.65 11.60 22.06
CA CYS A 643 -7.55 12.74 22.26
C CYS A 643 -8.97 12.26 22.57
N PHE A 644 -9.62 11.56 21.63
CA PHE A 644 -10.93 10.95 21.84
C PHE A 644 -11.14 9.73 20.92
N LYS A 645 -12.08 8.88 21.31
CA LYS A 645 -12.46 7.64 20.62
C LYS A 645 -13.83 7.80 19.99
N LEU A 646 -14.00 7.22 18.81
CA LEU A 646 -15.22 7.25 18.01
C LEU A 646 -15.72 5.82 17.81
N ARG A 647 -17.03 5.60 17.95
CA ARG A 647 -17.69 4.31 17.68
C ARG A 647 -18.59 4.44 16.45
N PRO A 648 -18.47 3.58 15.44
CA PRO A 648 -19.33 3.63 14.26
C PRO A 648 -20.78 3.29 14.64
N ILE A 649 -21.71 4.04 14.05
CA ILE A 649 -23.16 3.78 14.14
C ILE A 649 -23.77 3.54 12.76
N ALA A 650 -23.16 4.09 11.70
CA ALA A 650 -23.51 3.76 10.32
C ALA A 650 -22.28 3.78 9.42
N VAL A 651 -22.21 2.86 8.46
CA VAL A 651 -21.07 2.69 7.54
C VAL A 651 -21.55 2.55 6.10
N ILE A 652 -20.90 3.28 5.21
CA ILE A 652 -21.11 3.22 3.77
C ILE A 652 -19.81 2.80 3.11
N LYS A 653 -19.91 1.75 2.28
CA LYS A 653 -18.78 1.18 1.57
C LYS A 653 -19.09 0.87 0.12
N GLY A 654 -18.08 0.96 -0.73
CA GLY A 654 -18.13 0.46 -2.09
C GLY A 654 -17.52 -0.91 -2.29
#